data_AF-A0A2S3UJI9-F1
#
_entry.id   AF-A0A2S3UJI9-F1
#
_cell.length_a   1.000
_cell.length_b   1.000
_cell.length_c   1.000
_cell.angle_alpha   90.00
_cell.angle_beta   90.00
_cell.angle_gamma   90.00
#
_symmetry.space_group_name_H-M   'P 1'
#
loop_
_entity.id
_entity.type
_entity.pdbx_description
1 polymer ?
#
loop_
_entity_poly.entity_id
_entity_poly.type
_entity_poly.pdbx_seq_one_letter_code
_entity_poly.pdbx_strand_id
1 'polypeptide(L)'
;MRYTQIVSCGLMALVLASSTALTQAQTVPAVSPVSVKTSGTAEGEVLIKENLFTVSPALETELSADSAVPVQLQFNAQPNTAEAVDISGITAEGFTRKVSVNGEEIAQVVVTRLKKDTEFVDLEADKFTSQFGVESNRLLPTTAISVDGDEAEFVQAVARLSGTEEAREPEEELEDKENTVEDDTSVDEAGGGEGENPVAGGYETPERLEQEEEEEREPNVTYNVTTDGCEPEIDLVSGVVRQTSLSQTLEDGVVTETDACAPNGVVFPIQKNYEACEDIVDRDSLVATPQYASFYNDDRGARFDLAACQPDASMFYGINEDFDACSPDLDFSAEEVTMLSQFSYRGRGGKKVIVSECEPSEKVFQMEREYGVCGDFIDLKSGVAQAQYSLFYVDGKASRHKVSECLPDADKSFEIVEKQNCTFDFDLDNGRAIVNTSLLYTNDDGVELSVRECAPSQTIEPIQMRAEPNGCSMQHDFGAGVSTEMAMWTYEHEGQLFQASPCITTDTVYTHERVFDKNGIDVCSPIVDLANGQAVRQYRTEINVNGGAEIIAGCQPDEANMIGIYSTVNGCDDPASFDHDLAAGVSYGLERYYYDVAGRERTYVTACQKNDQTFTHSVSPNGWKYIDSELRAQQLVDVSINVNGKTFAIATSYLQPGTSEIAYSFVRNQDNPDYSAKYYNGCTEMVPTRRSKIYTRPDGSSYSKPSGNGTTINNGDKCTRTVQTRKLNNMKINLAVKGYSATVRDGSGKTFAVSNGCGSGGKTYSGKGPYSLVGQSGPAAGCNHPSNKVIYYHQNDERTKVTYPTGNVTYSSWKTVSWSTTVTGS
;
A
#
# COMPACT_ATOMS: atom_id res chain seq x y z
N MET A 1 -18.12 -24.62 -35.82
CA MET A 1 -17.03 -25.33 -35.13
C MET A 1 -17.64 -25.83 -33.81
N ARG A 2 -17.66 -27.13 -33.46
CA ARG A 2 -16.54 -27.98 -32.97
C ARG A 2 -15.78 -27.30 -31.82
N TYR A 3 -15.58 -27.85 -30.61
CA TYR A 3 -16.05 -29.05 -29.87
C TYR A 3 -15.68 -28.77 -28.36
N THR A 4 -16.19 -29.34 -27.25
CA THR A 4 -16.84 -30.62 -26.90
C THR A 4 -17.71 -30.48 -25.62
N GLN A 5 -18.54 -31.48 -25.29
CA GLN A 5 -19.15 -31.68 -23.95
C GLN A 5 -18.54 -32.92 -23.28
N ILE A 6 -18.43 -32.97 -21.94
CA ILE A 6 -18.34 -34.24 -21.18
C ILE A 6 -19.30 -34.17 -19.98
N VAL A 7 -19.92 -35.30 -19.65
CA VAL A 7 -20.92 -35.45 -18.57
C VAL A 7 -20.65 -36.74 -17.77
N SER A 8 -20.58 -36.63 -16.44
CA SER A 8 -20.89 -37.69 -15.45
C SER A 8 -21.13 -36.96 -14.11
N CYS A 9 -22.15 -37.19 -13.28
CA CYS A 9 -22.97 -38.36 -12.92
C CYS A 9 -22.28 -39.29 -11.90
N GLY A 10 -22.97 -39.55 -10.77
CA GLY A 10 -22.45 -40.19 -9.54
C GLY A 10 -22.85 -39.40 -8.28
N LEU A 11 -24.13 -39.29 -7.92
CA LEU A 11 -24.98 -40.24 -7.16
C LEU A 11 -24.80 -40.15 -5.62
N MET A 12 -25.91 -40.15 -4.88
CA MET A 12 -26.01 -39.88 -3.44
C MET A 12 -25.50 -41.01 -2.52
N ALA A 13 -25.15 -40.63 -1.28
CA ALA A 13 -25.49 -41.41 -0.08
C ALA A 13 -25.86 -40.46 1.09
N LEU A 14 -27.06 -40.60 1.65
CA LEU A 14 -27.43 -39.98 2.93
C LEU A 14 -27.09 -40.93 4.09
N VAL A 15 -26.65 -40.39 5.22
CA VAL A 15 -26.90 -40.99 6.54
C VAL A 15 -27.33 -39.88 7.50
N LEU A 16 -28.48 -40.09 8.15
CA LEU A 16 -28.97 -39.27 9.25
C LEU A 16 -28.62 -39.92 10.58
N ALA A 17 -28.09 -39.15 11.53
CA ALA A 17 -28.05 -39.47 12.95
C ALA A 17 -28.22 -38.16 13.75
N SER A 18 -28.96 -38.21 14.86
CA SER A 18 -29.35 -37.00 15.60
C SER A 18 -29.37 -37.25 17.12
N SER A 19 -29.65 -36.18 17.87
CA SER A 19 -29.91 -36.10 19.33
C SER A 19 -28.72 -36.05 20.31
N THR A 20 -28.59 -34.86 20.95
CA THR A 20 -28.44 -34.59 22.42
C THR A 20 -27.38 -35.32 23.27
N ALA A 21 -26.60 -34.71 24.19
CA ALA A 21 -26.54 -33.35 24.75
C ALA A 21 -25.37 -33.23 25.77
N LEU A 22 -25.06 -31.96 26.09
CA LEU A 22 -24.63 -31.43 27.41
C LEU A 22 -23.16 -31.45 27.92
N THR A 23 -22.68 -30.22 28.21
CA THR A 23 -21.74 -29.75 29.27
C THR A 23 -20.21 -29.70 29.03
N GLN A 24 -19.71 -28.46 28.85
CA GLN A 24 -18.43 -27.86 29.34
C GLN A 24 -17.07 -28.53 29.00
N ALA A 25 -15.95 -27.80 28.83
CA ALA A 25 -15.66 -26.36 29.02
C ALA A 25 -14.79 -25.78 27.87
N GLN A 26 -14.33 -24.54 28.01
CA GLN A 26 -13.57 -23.79 26.99
C GLN A 26 -12.12 -24.27 26.81
N THR A 27 -11.65 -24.31 25.56
CA THR A 27 -10.33 -23.82 25.11
C THR A 27 -10.37 -23.68 23.59
N VAL A 28 -9.76 -22.62 23.03
CA VAL A 28 -9.71 -22.39 21.58
C VAL A 28 -8.31 -22.72 21.07
N PRO A 29 -8.15 -23.62 20.08
CA PRO A 29 -6.85 -23.93 19.50
C PRO A 29 -6.43 -22.88 18.45
N ALA A 30 -5.14 -22.54 18.42
CA ALA A 30 -4.55 -21.79 17.31
C ALA A 30 -4.41 -22.68 16.07
N VAL A 31 -4.48 -22.09 14.87
CA VAL A 31 -4.34 -22.78 13.58
C VAL A 31 -3.25 -22.12 12.74
N SER A 32 -2.16 -22.85 12.48
CA SER A 32 -1.04 -22.42 11.64
C SER A 32 -1.32 -22.64 10.14
N PRO A 33 -0.75 -21.82 9.24
CA PRO A 33 -0.69 -22.12 7.81
C PRO A 33 0.66 -22.73 7.38
N VAL A 34 0.68 -24.07 7.23
CA VAL A 34 1.37 -24.84 6.18
C VAL A 34 2.83 -24.53 5.82
N SER A 35 3.74 -25.46 6.16
CA SER A 35 5.04 -25.62 5.49
C SER A 35 4.91 -26.27 4.10
N VAL A 36 5.68 -25.81 3.12
CA VAL A 36 5.93 -26.54 1.86
C VAL A 36 7.17 -27.43 2.02
N LYS A 37 7.16 -28.66 1.50
CA LYS A 37 8.31 -29.58 1.57
C LYS A 37 9.19 -29.54 0.31
N THR A 38 10.49 -29.40 0.54
CA THR A 38 11.60 -29.46 -0.43
C THR A 38 11.81 -30.87 -1.00
N SER A 39 12.56 -31.00 -2.09
CA SER A 39 13.08 -32.29 -2.58
C SER A 39 14.50 -32.20 -3.16
N GLY A 40 15.47 -32.84 -2.49
CA GLY A 40 16.89 -32.88 -2.89
C GLY A 40 17.66 -31.62 -2.47
N THR A 41 18.92 -31.70 -2.03
CA THR A 41 19.82 -32.86 -1.87
C THR A 41 20.66 -32.66 -0.60
N ALA A 42 21.20 -33.75 -0.01
CA ALA A 42 21.77 -33.70 1.33
C ALA A 42 23.22 -33.18 1.39
N GLU A 43 23.40 -32.10 2.15
CA GLU A 43 24.56 -31.84 3.00
C GLU A 43 24.04 -31.67 4.45
N GLY A 44 24.92 -31.58 5.46
CA GLY A 44 24.49 -31.65 6.87
C GLY A 44 23.64 -30.44 7.31
N GLU A 45 22.51 -30.68 7.99
CA GLU A 45 21.69 -29.61 8.57
C GLU A 45 22.44 -28.92 9.72
N VAL A 46 22.96 -27.72 9.44
CA VAL A 46 23.42 -26.76 10.46
C VAL A 46 22.21 -26.31 11.28
N LEU A 47 22.26 -26.54 12.60
CA LEU A 47 21.16 -26.18 13.50
C LEU A 47 21.34 -24.74 13.99
N ILE A 48 20.87 -23.77 13.19
CA ILE A 48 20.77 -22.37 13.63
C ILE A 48 19.76 -22.29 14.78
N LYS A 49 20.20 -21.73 15.90
CA LYS A 49 19.41 -21.54 17.12
C LYS A 49 18.94 -20.10 17.22
N GLU A 50 17.62 -19.92 17.27
CA GLU A 50 17.00 -18.62 17.51
C GLU A 50 17.44 -18.05 18.87
N ASN A 51 17.82 -16.77 18.91
CA ASN A 51 18.26 -16.06 20.10
C ASN A 51 19.40 -16.79 20.85
N LEU A 52 20.48 -17.13 20.15
CA LEU A 52 21.66 -17.78 20.73
C LEU A 52 22.39 -16.87 21.72
N PHE A 53 22.52 -15.57 21.42
CA PHE A 53 23.06 -14.59 22.35
C PHE A 53 22.51 -13.18 22.08
N THR A 54 22.54 -12.31 23.11
CA THR A 54 22.14 -10.91 23.00
C THR A 54 23.34 -10.00 23.19
N VAL A 55 23.53 -9.06 22.26
CA VAL A 55 24.61 -8.07 22.23
C VAL A 55 24.08 -6.64 22.03
N SER A 56 24.89 -5.62 22.22
CA SER A 56 24.62 -4.26 21.74
C SER A 56 25.92 -3.59 21.26
N PRO A 57 25.85 -2.49 20.47
CA PRO A 57 27.04 -1.75 20.03
C PRO A 57 27.89 -1.25 21.18
N ALA A 58 29.22 -1.31 21.05
CA ALA A 58 30.15 -0.69 21.98
C ALA A 58 30.12 0.85 21.91
N LEU A 59 29.73 1.40 20.74
CA LEU A 59 29.59 2.82 20.44
C LEU A 59 28.40 3.03 19.49
N GLU A 60 27.84 4.23 19.47
CA GLU A 60 26.79 4.59 18.51
C GLU A 60 27.27 4.37 17.06
N THR A 61 26.48 3.64 16.27
CA THR A 61 26.85 3.22 14.91
C THR A 61 25.77 3.65 13.91
N GLU A 62 26.14 4.43 12.90
CA GLU A 62 25.22 4.84 11.82
C GLU A 62 24.90 3.67 10.87
N LEU A 63 23.64 3.57 10.45
CA LEU A 63 23.13 2.54 9.56
C LEU A 63 23.11 3.01 8.10
N SER A 64 24.13 2.62 7.33
CA SER A 64 24.17 2.81 5.88
C SER A 64 23.21 1.87 5.14
N ALA A 65 22.58 2.37 4.08
CA ALA A 65 21.82 1.56 3.11
C ALA A 65 22.66 1.18 1.86
N ASP A 66 23.74 1.93 1.60
CA ASP A 66 24.61 1.76 0.42
C ASP A 66 25.76 0.77 0.67
N SER A 67 26.11 0.52 1.93
CA SER A 67 27.28 -0.23 2.36
C SER A 67 27.07 -0.93 3.70
N ALA A 68 27.88 -1.95 3.99
CA ALA A 68 27.95 -2.56 5.31
C ALA A 68 28.94 -1.77 6.19
N VAL A 69 28.50 -1.38 7.39
CA VAL A 69 29.27 -0.61 8.36
C VAL A 69 29.84 -1.58 9.42
N PRO A 70 31.14 -1.57 9.72
CA PRO A 70 31.70 -2.41 10.77
C PRO A 70 31.20 -1.97 12.15
N VAL A 71 30.90 -2.93 13.03
CA VAL A 71 30.41 -2.68 14.39
C VAL A 71 31.10 -3.61 15.38
N GLN A 72 31.54 -3.05 16.52
CA GLN A 72 31.97 -3.83 17.67
C GLN A 72 30.81 -3.95 18.66
N LEU A 73 30.64 -5.15 19.22
CA LEU A 73 29.45 -5.59 19.95
C LEU A 73 29.85 -6.17 21.32
N GLN A 74 29.14 -5.78 22.37
CA GLN A 74 29.33 -6.26 23.74
C GLN A 74 28.18 -7.19 24.13
N PHE A 75 28.44 -8.25 24.90
CA PHE A 75 27.40 -9.19 25.34
C PHE A 75 26.60 -8.62 26.52
N ASN A 76 25.27 -8.63 26.37
CA ASN A 76 24.34 -8.09 27.37
C ASN A 76 23.81 -9.14 28.36
N ALA A 77 23.93 -10.42 28.00
CA ALA A 77 23.45 -11.55 28.80
C ALA A 77 24.29 -12.81 28.53
N GLN A 78 24.17 -13.78 29.43
CA GLN A 78 24.72 -15.11 29.23
C GLN A 78 24.13 -15.77 27.96
N PRO A 79 24.94 -16.38 27.09
CA PRO A 79 24.45 -17.07 25.90
C PRO A 79 23.48 -18.21 26.22
N ASN A 80 22.50 -18.40 25.33
CA ASN A 80 21.51 -19.46 25.35
C ASN A 80 22.12 -20.77 24.82
N THR A 81 23.17 -21.27 25.49
CA THR A 81 23.85 -22.54 25.17
C THR A 81 23.39 -23.66 26.12
N ALA A 82 23.45 -24.91 25.68
CA ALA A 82 23.04 -26.09 26.43
C ALA A 82 23.97 -26.38 27.61
N GLU A 83 25.24 -26.03 27.48
CA GLU A 83 26.23 -25.92 28.56
C GLU A 83 26.70 -24.47 28.66
N ALA A 84 26.85 -23.92 29.87
CA ALA A 84 27.15 -22.51 30.06
C ALA A 84 28.62 -22.19 29.73
N VAL A 85 28.85 -21.37 28.71
CA VAL A 85 30.20 -20.93 28.29
C VAL A 85 30.64 -19.63 28.96
N ASP A 86 31.92 -19.51 29.31
CA ASP A 86 32.47 -18.27 29.86
C ASP A 86 32.84 -17.27 28.76
N ILE A 87 32.08 -16.18 28.69
CA ILE A 87 32.28 -15.04 27.78
C ILE A 87 32.99 -13.85 28.45
N SER A 88 33.56 -14.02 29.65
CA SER A 88 34.25 -12.94 30.37
C SER A 88 35.41 -12.35 29.57
N GLY A 89 35.33 -11.06 29.25
CA GLY A 89 36.31 -10.36 28.42
C GLY A 89 36.17 -10.55 26.90
N ILE A 90 35.19 -11.35 26.44
CA ILE A 90 34.95 -11.56 25.02
C ILE A 90 34.02 -10.47 24.48
N THR A 91 34.36 -9.92 23.31
CA THR A 91 33.53 -9.05 22.48
C THR A 91 33.27 -9.70 21.13
N ALA A 92 32.27 -9.24 20.41
CA ALA A 92 32.00 -9.65 19.04
C ALA A 92 32.35 -8.51 18.06
N GLU A 93 32.83 -8.87 16.88
CA GLU A 93 33.05 -7.96 15.74
C GLU A 93 32.20 -8.44 14.56
N GLY A 94 31.60 -7.50 13.84
CA GLY A 94 30.69 -7.81 12.74
C GLY A 94 30.36 -6.60 11.89
N PHE A 95 29.30 -6.72 11.11
CA PHE A 95 28.81 -5.67 10.22
C PHE A 95 27.32 -5.43 10.39
N THR A 96 26.90 -4.18 10.21
CA THR A 96 25.48 -3.79 10.16
C THR A 96 25.17 -3.01 8.89
N ARG A 97 23.91 -3.09 8.43
CA ARG A 97 23.37 -2.27 7.34
C ARG A 97 21.87 -2.10 7.52
N LYS A 98 21.30 -1.11 6.83
CA LYS A 98 19.87 -0.94 6.66
C LYS A 98 19.39 -1.53 5.34
N VAL A 99 18.21 -2.15 5.33
CA VAL A 99 17.57 -2.68 4.12
C VAL A 99 16.08 -2.33 4.15
N SER A 100 15.56 -1.85 3.02
CA SER A 100 14.12 -1.61 2.85
C SER A 100 13.41 -2.88 2.38
N VAL A 101 12.44 -3.37 3.14
CA VAL A 101 11.66 -4.58 2.81
C VAL A 101 10.17 -4.24 2.90
N ASN A 102 9.44 -4.39 1.78
CA ASN A 102 8.02 -4.02 1.65
C ASN A 102 7.68 -2.54 1.99
N GLY A 103 8.67 -1.66 2.12
CA GLY A 103 8.51 -0.27 2.54
C GLY A 103 8.79 0.00 4.02
N GLU A 104 9.19 -1.02 4.78
CA GLU A 104 9.66 -0.93 6.16
C GLU A 104 11.19 -1.02 6.20
N GLU A 105 11.83 -0.19 7.03
CA GLU A 105 13.29 -0.14 7.16
C GLU A 105 13.74 -1.09 8.28
N ILE A 106 14.46 -2.15 7.91
CA ILE A 106 15.04 -3.11 8.87
C ILE A 106 16.55 -2.95 8.95
N ALA A 107 17.10 -3.08 10.16
CA ALA A 107 18.53 -3.33 10.34
C ALA A 107 18.81 -4.82 10.14
N GLN A 108 19.91 -5.11 9.47
CA GLN A 108 20.53 -6.43 9.43
C GLN A 108 21.88 -6.34 10.11
N VAL A 109 22.13 -7.20 11.09
CA VAL A 109 23.41 -7.34 11.79
C VAL A 109 23.94 -8.74 11.52
N VAL A 110 25.23 -8.83 11.22
CA VAL A 110 25.94 -10.08 10.95
C VAL A 110 27.19 -10.11 11.81
N VAL A 111 27.34 -11.12 12.67
CA VAL A 111 28.54 -11.30 13.49
C VAL A 111 29.52 -12.18 12.71
N THR A 112 30.76 -11.72 12.55
CA THR A 112 31.77 -12.44 11.75
C THR A 112 32.97 -12.88 12.57
N ARG A 113 33.03 -12.52 13.86
CA ARG A 113 34.18 -12.76 14.73
C ARG A 113 33.84 -12.62 16.21
N LEU A 114 34.49 -13.44 17.04
CA LEU A 114 34.65 -13.21 18.48
C LEU A 114 36.10 -12.81 18.79
N LYS A 115 36.31 -12.01 19.84
CA LYS A 115 37.60 -11.42 20.17
C LYS A 115 37.78 -11.25 21.68
N LYS A 116 38.98 -11.57 22.19
CA LYS A 116 39.38 -11.41 23.59
C LYS A 116 40.77 -10.81 23.63
N ASP A 117 40.90 -9.62 24.20
CA ASP A 117 42.12 -8.80 24.17
C ASP A 117 42.69 -8.66 22.73
N THR A 118 43.79 -9.37 22.41
CA THR A 118 44.41 -9.39 21.07
C THR A 118 44.09 -10.64 20.25
N GLU A 119 43.49 -11.67 20.84
CA GLU A 119 43.11 -12.91 20.15
C GLU A 119 41.71 -12.83 19.54
N PHE A 120 41.52 -13.51 18.41
CA PHE A 120 40.22 -13.56 17.74
C PHE A 120 39.96 -14.92 17.07
N VAL A 121 38.68 -15.24 16.89
CA VAL A 121 38.20 -16.39 16.10
C VAL A 121 37.12 -15.87 15.16
N ASP A 122 37.34 -16.05 13.86
CA ASP A 122 36.34 -15.72 12.83
C ASP A 122 35.19 -16.75 12.83
N LEU A 123 33.99 -16.30 12.47
CA LEU A 123 32.74 -17.09 12.40
C LEU A 123 32.15 -17.06 10.98
N GLU A 124 31.41 -18.09 10.59
CA GLU A 124 30.72 -18.14 9.29
C GLU A 124 29.52 -17.17 9.25
N ALA A 125 29.65 -16.14 8.42
CA ALA A 125 28.80 -14.95 8.41
C ALA A 125 27.32 -15.20 8.05
N ASP A 126 27.01 -16.31 7.39
CA ASP A 126 25.63 -16.72 7.08
C ASP A 126 24.96 -17.49 8.22
N LYS A 127 25.71 -17.93 9.24
CA LYS A 127 25.20 -18.59 10.43
C LYS A 127 24.82 -17.64 11.56
N PHE A 128 25.49 -16.49 11.70
CA PHE A 128 25.34 -15.59 12.85
C PHE A 128 24.72 -14.26 12.46
N THR A 129 23.38 -14.18 12.48
CA THR A 129 22.65 -13.01 11.95
C THR A 129 21.52 -12.54 12.87
N SER A 130 21.10 -11.29 12.69
CA SER A 130 19.96 -10.68 13.35
C SER A 130 19.25 -9.72 12.41
N GLN A 131 17.91 -9.67 12.45
CA GLN A 131 17.12 -8.75 11.65
C GLN A 131 15.96 -8.18 12.49
N PHE A 132 15.84 -6.86 12.53
CA PHE A 132 14.84 -6.16 13.34
C PHE A 132 14.46 -4.81 12.71
N GLY A 133 13.23 -4.34 12.94
CA GLY A 133 12.79 -3.01 12.52
C GLY A 133 13.53 -1.91 13.29
N VAL A 134 13.80 -0.77 12.64
CA VAL A 134 14.52 0.35 13.28
C VAL A 134 13.78 1.67 13.12
N GLU A 135 13.58 2.35 14.25
CA GLU A 135 12.94 3.68 14.33
C GLU A 135 13.91 4.83 13.98
N SER A 136 15.21 4.55 13.87
CA SER A 136 16.24 5.54 13.52
C SER A 136 17.32 4.95 12.61
N ASN A 137 18.10 5.81 11.95
CA ASN A 137 19.26 5.40 11.14
C ASN A 137 20.51 5.12 11.99
N ARG A 138 20.38 4.76 13.28
CA ARG A 138 21.49 4.51 14.20
C ARG A 138 21.19 3.32 15.11
N LEU A 139 22.22 2.55 15.45
CA LEU A 139 22.21 1.62 16.57
C LEU A 139 22.90 2.29 17.76
N LEU A 140 22.17 2.42 18.87
CA LEU A 140 22.68 2.99 20.11
C LEU A 140 23.35 1.90 20.95
N PRO A 141 24.29 2.21 21.88
CA PRO A 141 24.85 1.21 22.80
C PRO A 141 23.82 0.50 23.69
N THR A 142 22.63 1.07 23.83
CA THR A 142 21.47 0.51 24.54
C THR A 142 20.58 -0.39 23.66
N THR A 143 20.80 -0.44 22.34
CA THR A 143 20.01 -1.26 21.40
C THR A 143 20.39 -2.74 21.57
N ALA A 144 19.56 -3.50 22.28
CA ALA A 144 19.73 -4.95 22.44
C ALA A 144 19.38 -5.68 21.12
N ILE A 145 20.38 -6.35 20.56
CA ILE A 145 20.35 -7.12 19.32
C ILE A 145 20.40 -8.60 19.70
N SER A 146 19.37 -9.38 19.35
CA SER A 146 19.35 -10.82 19.55
C SER A 146 19.85 -11.52 18.28
N VAL A 147 20.89 -12.34 18.39
CA VAL A 147 21.56 -12.98 17.26
C VAL A 147 21.19 -14.47 17.23
N ASP A 148 20.71 -14.91 16.07
CA ASP A 148 20.48 -16.32 15.76
C ASP A 148 21.81 -16.92 15.26
N GLY A 149 22.18 -18.11 15.73
CA GLY A 149 23.55 -18.62 15.54
C GLY A 149 23.70 -20.14 15.54
N ASP A 150 24.79 -20.65 14.95
CA ASP A 150 25.23 -22.04 15.15
C ASP A 150 25.79 -22.19 16.58
N GLU A 151 25.11 -22.97 17.41
CA GLU A 151 25.51 -23.17 18.80
C GLU A 151 26.86 -23.89 18.92
N ALA A 152 27.16 -24.86 18.06
CA ALA A 152 28.37 -25.67 18.16
C ALA A 152 29.61 -24.87 17.73
N GLU A 153 29.49 -24.07 16.68
CA GLU A 153 30.56 -23.17 16.23
C GLU A 153 30.84 -22.07 17.25
N PHE A 154 29.79 -21.47 17.83
CA PHE A 154 29.94 -20.45 18.89
C PHE A 154 30.63 -21.02 20.13
N VAL A 155 30.20 -22.18 20.62
CA VAL A 155 30.82 -22.85 21.78
C VAL A 155 32.29 -23.19 21.49
N GLN A 156 32.62 -23.66 20.28
CA GLN A 156 34.02 -23.93 19.91
C GLN A 156 34.86 -22.64 19.82
N ALA A 157 34.31 -21.55 19.29
CA ALA A 157 35.01 -20.26 19.21
C ALA A 157 35.30 -19.67 20.60
N VAL A 158 34.32 -19.74 21.52
CA VAL A 158 34.52 -19.31 22.92
C VAL A 158 35.51 -20.21 23.66
N ALA A 159 35.49 -21.53 23.45
CA ALA A 159 36.45 -22.44 24.07
C ALA A 159 37.91 -22.16 23.64
N ARG A 160 38.13 -21.81 22.37
CA ARG A 160 39.45 -21.37 21.87
C ARG A 160 39.91 -20.09 22.55
N LEU A 161 39.06 -19.04 22.58
CA LEU A 161 39.37 -17.75 23.22
C LEU A 161 39.49 -17.80 24.75
N SER A 162 39.00 -18.87 25.39
CA SER A 162 39.18 -19.09 26.83
C SER A 162 40.30 -20.08 27.16
N GLY A 163 41.10 -20.48 26.16
CA GLY A 163 42.33 -21.28 26.34
C GLY A 163 42.08 -22.74 26.72
N THR A 164 40.90 -23.28 26.43
CA THR A 164 40.40 -24.53 27.04
C THR A 164 40.50 -25.79 26.16
N GLU A 165 41.53 -25.91 25.31
CA GLU A 165 41.91 -27.20 24.70
C GLU A 165 43.43 -27.32 24.45
N GLU A 166 43.99 -28.55 24.49
CA GLU A 166 45.44 -28.80 24.53
C GLU A 166 46.13 -28.85 23.14
N ALA A 167 47.08 -27.95 22.88
CA ALA A 167 48.13 -28.12 21.85
C ALA A 167 49.39 -27.30 22.23
N ARG A 168 50.37 -27.83 22.98
CA ARG A 168 51.54 -28.61 22.51
C ARG A 168 52.41 -27.97 21.39
N GLU A 169 53.37 -27.15 21.85
CA GLU A 169 54.78 -27.05 21.41
C GLU A 169 55.12 -26.65 19.94
N PRO A 170 56.33 -26.10 19.66
CA PRO A 170 57.41 -25.67 20.57
C PRO A 170 57.83 -24.19 20.40
N GLU A 171 58.91 -23.82 21.08
CA GLU A 171 59.59 -22.51 21.04
C GLU A 171 60.36 -22.27 19.72
N GLU A 172 60.46 -21.01 19.29
CA GLU A 172 61.68 -20.48 18.64
C GLU A 172 62.01 -19.11 19.27
N GLU A 173 63.15 -19.04 19.97
CA GLU A 173 63.84 -17.78 20.30
C GLU A 173 64.70 -17.30 19.10
N LEU A 174 65.49 -16.25 19.35
CA LEU A 174 66.63 -15.78 18.54
C LEU A 174 66.27 -14.90 17.33
N GLU A 175 67.04 -13.85 17.01
CA GLU A 175 67.92 -12.95 17.78
C GLU A 175 68.32 -11.81 16.82
N ASP A 176 68.85 -10.70 17.37
CA ASP A 176 70.03 -9.94 16.87
C ASP A 176 69.90 -8.42 17.10
N LYS A 177 70.97 -7.64 17.32
CA LYS A 177 72.24 -7.77 18.10
C LYS A 177 73.09 -6.50 17.84
N GLU A 178 74.28 -6.46 18.45
CA GLU A 178 75.31 -5.40 18.42
C GLU A 178 75.07 -4.21 19.38
N ASN A 179 76.05 -3.73 20.16
CA ASN A 179 77.45 -4.17 20.42
C ASN A 179 77.92 -3.59 21.79
N THR A 180 79.03 -3.96 22.47
CA THR A 180 80.25 -4.72 22.13
C THR A 180 80.92 -5.28 23.41
N VAL A 181 81.51 -6.49 23.36
CA VAL A 181 82.96 -6.83 23.60
C VAL A 181 83.73 -6.07 24.73
N GLU A 182 84.48 -6.69 25.66
CA GLU A 182 84.81 -8.12 25.97
C GLU A 182 85.53 -8.29 27.35
N ASP A 183 85.80 -9.56 27.70
CA ASP A 183 86.90 -10.12 28.54
C ASP A 183 86.66 -10.47 30.03
N ASP A 184 87.47 -11.40 30.56
CA ASP A 184 86.94 -12.62 31.20
C ASP A 184 87.43 -12.97 32.64
N THR A 185 86.68 -13.85 33.32
CA THR A 185 87.02 -14.71 34.48
C THR A 185 87.36 -14.16 35.90
N SER A 186 86.52 -14.59 36.86
CA SER A 186 86.77 -15.29 38.16
C SER A 186 88.20 -15.42 38.78
N VAL A 187 88.41 -15.69 40.09
CA VAL A 187 87.62 -16.42 41.13
C VAL A 187 87.99 -15.97 42.58
N ASP A 188 87.02 -16.12 43.50
CA ASP A 188 87.09 -16.55 44.93
C ASP A 188 88.09 -16.03 46.00
N GLU A 189 87.58 -16.03 47.25
CA GLU A 189 88.25 -16.13 48.57
C GLU A 189 89.21 -14.99 49.03
N ALA A 190 89.42 -14.74 50.34
CA ALA A 190 88.70 -15.11 51.57
C ALA A 190 89.04 -14.12 52.70
N GLY A 191 88.34 -14.20 53.83
CA GLY A 191 88.71 -13.50 55.07
C GLY A 191 89.05 -14.48 56.21
N GLY A 192 90.28 -14.42 56.73
CA GLY A 192 90.70 -15.13 57.95
C GLY A 192 92.17 -15.57 57.95
N GLY A 193 92.71 -15.85 59.14
CA GLY A 193 93.99 -16.56 59.32
C GLY A 193 95.19 -15.71 59.75
N GLU A 194 95.90 -16.20 60.76
CA GLU A 194 97.21 -15.74 61.22
C GLU A 194 98.34 -16.22 60.27
N GLY A 195 99.56 -15.66 60.35
CA GLY A 195 100.72 -16.31 59.71
C GLY A 195 101.96 -15.44 59.46
N GLU A 196 102.97 -15.59 60.32
CA GLU A 196 104.29 -14.96 60.27
C GLU A 196 105.16 -15.37 59.05
N ASN A 197 106.28 -14.67 58.84
CA ASN A 197 107.46 -15.18 58.11
C ASN A 197 108.75 -14.54 58.70
N PRO A 198 109.95 -15.14 58.56
CA PRO A 198 110.58 -15.69 59.78
C PRO A 198 112.08 -15.36 59.95
N VAL A 199 112.62 -15.61 61.15
CA VAL A 199 114.06 -15.74 61.38
C VAL A 199 114.34 -17.04 62.16
N ALA A 200 115.36 -17.77 61.74
CA ALA A 200 115.61 -19.17 62.14
C ALA A 200 115.93 -19.37 63.64
N GLY A 201 115.46 -20.50 64.18
CA GLY A 201 115.82 -20.95 65.53
C GLY A 201 117.19 -21.65 65.61
N GLY A 202 117.82 -21.56 66.78
CA GLY A 202 119.07 -22.24 67.15
C GLY A 202 119.01 -22.73 68.60
N TYR A 203 119.63 -23.86 68.91
CA TYR A 203 119.26 -24.72 70.05
C TYR A 203 120.15 -24.53 71.31
N GLU A 204 119.49 -24.37 72.46
CA GLU A 204 119.80 -24.93 73.79
C GLU A 204 121.12 -24.70 74.60
N THR A 205 120.95 -24.00 75.73
CA THR A 205 121.30 -24.41 77.13
C THR A 205 122.81 -24.42 77.58
N PRO A 206 123.19 -24.70 78.86
CA PRO A 206 123.68 -23.65 79.78
C PRO A 206 125.05 -23.92 80.47
N GLU A 207 125.53 -23.02 81.36
CA GLU A 207 125.63 -23.29 82.83
C GLU A 207 125.98 -22.03 83.69
N ARG A 208 126.34 -22.24 84.97
CA ARG A 208 126.39 -21.28 86.12
C ARG A 208 127.83 -21.14 86.68
N LEU A 209 128.08 -20.11 87.53
CA LEU A 209 128.84 -20.07 88.83
C LEU A 209 129.33 -18.62 89.09
N GLU A 210 128.92 -17.93 90.18
CA GLU A 210 129.57 -17.82 91.53
C GLU A 210 130.88 -16.98 91.53
N GLN A 211 131.32 -16.26 92.58
CA GLN A 211 130.76 -15.69 93.83
C GLN A 211 131.88 -14.81 94.50
N GLU A 212 131.56 -13.84 95.38
CA GLU A 212 132.38 -13.21 96.47
C GLU A 212 131.64 -11.90 96.94
N GLU A 213 131.35 -11.58 98.21
CA GLU A 213 132.17 -11.32 99.44
C GLU A 213 132.78 -9.89 99.51
N GLU A 214 132.89 -9.16 100.63
CA GLU A 214 132.11 -9.12 101.90
C GLU A 214 132.28 -7.71 102.61
N GLU A 215 132.15 -7.60 103.94
CA GLU A 215 132.03 -6.35 104.74
C GLU A 215 133.25 -5.38 104.76
N GLU A 216 133.01 -4.07 104.97
CA GLU A 216 133.36 -3.34 106.23
C GLU A 216 132.80 -1.88 106.24
N ARG A 217 133.04 -1.09 107.31
CA ARG A 217 132.24 0.11 107.69
C ARG A 217 133.08 1.30 108.19
N GLU A 218 132.77 2.52 107.72
CA GLU A 218 132.90 3.79 108.50
C GLU A 218 131.89 4.87 107.97
N PRO A 219 131.88 6.17 108.38
CA PRO A 219 130.63 6.94 108.54
C PRO A 219 129.89 7.41 107.26
N ASN A 220 128.63 7.81 107.45
CA ASN A 220 127.60 7.92 106.40
C ASN A 220 127.12 9.36 106.13
N VAL A 221 126.93 9.71 104.85
CA VAL A 221 126.29 10.94 104.35
C VAL A 221 125.43 10.56 103.15
N THR A 222 124.21 11.08 103.01
CA THR A 222 123.28 10.65 101.94
C THR A 222 122.67 11.81 101.15
N TYR A 223 122.23 11.50 99.93
CA TYR A 223 121.59 12.43 99.01
C TYR A 223 120.19 11.94 98.64
N ASN A 224 119.24 12.87 98.48
CA ASN A 224 117.87 12.62 98.04
C ASN A 224 117.55 13.47 96.79
N VAL A 225 116.72 12.97 95.88
CA VAL A 225 116.30 13.67 94.66
C VAL A 225 114.78 13.65 94.57
N THR A 226 114.14 14.80 94.31
CA THR A 226 112.68 14.90 94.21
C THR A 226 112.24 15.86 93.11
N THR A 227 111.08 15.57 92.52
CA THR A 227 110.34 16.46 91.60
C THR A 227 109.42 17.43 92.36
N ASP A 228 109.11 17.15 93.63
CA ASP A 228 108.13 17.91 94.40
C ASP A 228 108.64 19.33 94.70
N GLY A 229 107.92 20.33 94.20
CA GLY A 229 108.32 21.75 94.28
C GLY A 229 109.01 22.30 93.02
N CYS A 230 109.19 21.48 91.98
CA CYS A 230 109.73 21.92 90.69
C CYS A 230 108.65 22.00 89.61
N GLU A 231 108.55 23.14 88.90
CA GLU A 231 107.64 23.29 87.75
C GLU A 231 108.28 22.74 86.46
N PRO A 232 107.53 22.03 85.60
CA PRO A 232 108.04 21.49 84.35
C PRO A 232 108.18 22.58 83.27
N GLU A 233 109.20 22.42 82.42
CA GLU A 233 109.49 23.35 81.32
C GLU A 233 108.66 22.99 80.08
N ILE A 234 107.78 23.90 79.64
CA ILE A 234 106.84 23.67 78.52
C ILE A 234 107.42 24.30 77.24
N ASP A 235 107.77 23.46 76.25
CA ASP A 235 108.21 23.87 74.92
C ASP A 235 107.11 23.59 73.88
N LEU A 236 106.27 24.60 73.65
CA LEU A 236 105.20 24.56 72.65
C LEU A 236 105.73 24.49 71.20
N VAL A 237 107.00 24.79 70.95
CA VAL A 237 107.59 24.86 69.60
C VAL A 237 108.19 23.53 69.18
N SER A 238 108.91 22.83 70.07
CA SER A 238 109.31 21.44 69.83
C SER A 238 108.24 20.41 70.22
N GLY A 239 107.11 20.85 70.79
CA GLY A 239 105.93 20.03 71.02
C GLY A 239 106.04 19.12 72.24
N VAL A 240 106.78 19.52 73.27
CA VAL A 240 107.05 18.69 74.45
C VAL A 240 107.06 19.47 75.77
N VAL A 241 106.90 18.75 76.88
CA VAL A 241 107.05 19.25 78.24
C VAL A 241 108.16 18.46 78.94
N ARG A 242 109.10 19.13 79.62
CA ARG A 242 110.27 18.53 80.27
C ARG A 242 110.11 18.56 81.79
N GLN A 243 110.30 17.42 82.45
CA GLN A 243 110.23 17.35 83.91
C GLN A 243 111.54 17.85 84.55
N THR A 244 111.42 18.49 85.71
CA THR A 244 112.52 19.07 86.48
C THR A 244 112.54 18.48 87.89
N SER A 245 113.72 18.40 88.51
CA SER A 245 113.92 17.88 89.86
C SER A 245 115.05 18.59 90.60
N LEU A 246 115.00 18.63 91.92
CA LEU A 246 116.05 19.14 92.80
C LEU A 246 116.72 18.02 93.61
N SER A 247 117.89 18.34 94.17
CA SER A 247 118.72 17.45 95.00
C SER A 247 118.84 18.01 96.42
N GLN A 248 118.98 17.15 97.43
CA GLN A 248 119.09 17.49 98.84
C GLN A 248 120.16 16.64 99.54
N THR A 249 121.03 17.26 100.32
CA THR A 249 122.09 16.59 101.11
C THR A 249 121.64 16.43 102.56
N LEU A 250 121.85 15.24 103.14
CA LEU A 250 121.50 14.94 104.53
C LEU A 250 122.72 14.39 105.31
N GLU A 251 123.02 15.04 106.43
CA GLU A 251 123.90 14.52 107.49
C GLU A 251 123.05 14.12 108.70
N ASP A 252 123.29 12.93 109.27
CA ASP A 252 122.54 12.35 110.41
C ASP A 252 120.99 12.48 110.32
N GLY A 253 120.45 12.48 109.10
CA GLY A 253 119.01 12.57 108.83
C GLY A 253 118.42 13.99 108.84
N VAL A 254 119.24 15.04 108.88
CA VAL A 254 118.83 16.44 108.76
C VAL A 254 119.32 17.00 107.42
N VAL A 255 118.43 17.66 106.67
CA VAL A 255 118.81 18.33 105.41
C VAL A 255 119.73 19.50 105.71
N THR A 256 120.96 19.45 105.19
CA THR A 256 121.98 20.50 105.37
C THR A 256 122.13 21.39 104.14
N GLU A 257 121.80 20.88 102.95
CA GLU A 257 121.91 21.62 101.68
C GLU A 257 120.80 21.20 100.69
N THR A 258 120.46 22.06 99.72
CA THR A 258 119.42 21.82 98.70
C THR A 258 119.73 22.58 97.42
N ASP A 259 119.72 21.88 96.29
CA ASP A 259 119.99 22.42 94.96
C ASP A 259 118.75 23.09 94.33
N ALA A 260 118.97 23.84 93.25
CA ALA A 260 117.90 24.34 92.39
C ALA A 260 117.35 23.24 91.45
N CYS A 261 116.09 23.36 91.05
CA CYS A 261 115.46 22.47 90.07
C CYS A 261 116.17 22.51 88.71
N ALA A 262 116.52 21.34 88.18
CA ALA A 262 117.10 21.18 86.84
C ALA A 262 116.36 20.08 86.04
N PRO A 263 116.38 20.10 84.69
CA PRO A 263 115.73 19.06 83.87
C PRO A 263 116.30 17.67 84.15
N ASN A 264 115.42 16.71 84.48
CA ASN A 264 115.82 15.35 84.88
C ASN A 264 115.97 14.36 83.71
N GLY A 265 115.64 14.81 82.48
CA GLY A 265 115.70 14.01 81.26
C GLY A 265 114.38 13.39 80.81
N VAL A 266 113.32 13.43 81.64
CA VAL A 266 111.98 12.97 81.26
C VAL A 266 111.26 14.02 80.41
N VAL A 267 110.62 13.58 79.33
CA VAL A 267 109.99 14.43 78.32
C VAL A 267 108.64 13.83 77.90
N PHE A 268 107.58 14.64 77.95
CA PHE A 268 106.21 14.26 77.59
C PHE A 268 105.77 14.95 76.28
N PRO A 269 105.16 14.24 75.31
CA PRO A 269 104.70 14.85 74.06
C PRO A 269 103.38 15.63 74.25
N ILE A 270 103.29 16.78 73.60
CA ILE A 270 102.07 17.59 73.53
C ILE A 270 101.12 16.99 72.50
N GLN A 271 99.87 16.77 72.92
CA GLN A 271 98.80 16.20 72.12
C GLN A 271 97.74 17.26 71.81
N LYS A 272 97.09 17.14 70.65
CA LYS A 272 96.00 18.03 70.19
C LYS A 272 94.65 17.36 70.38
N ASN A 273 93.78 17.93 71.21
CA ASN A 273 92.39 17.52 71.35
C ASN A 273 91.47 18.46 70.56
N TYR A 274 90.88 17.97 69.47
CA TYR A 274 89.97 18.73 68.63
C TYR A 274 88.49 18.55 69.03
N GLU A 275 88.15 17.53 69.83
CA GLU A 275 86.77 17.30 70.30
C GLU A 275 86.38 18.25 71.44
N ALA A 276 87.34 19.00 71.99
CA ALA A 276 87.12 20.04 73.00
C ALA A 276 86.68 21.40 72.42
N CYS A 277 86.60 21.53 71.10
CA CYS A 277 86.43 22.81 70.41
C CYS A 277 85.47 22.69 69.23
N GLU A 278 84.74 23.77 68.94
CA GLU A 278 83.95 23.90 67.71
C GLU A 278 84.83 24.45 66.56
N ASP A 279 84.57 24.04 65.32
CA ASP A 279 85.27 24.55 64.14
C ASP A 279 84.85 26.01 63.88
N ILE A 280 85.79 26.90 63.53
CA ILE A 280 85.50 28.29 63.16
C ILE A 280 84.90 28.30 61.75
N VAL A 281 83.64 28.70 61.63
CA VAL A 281 82.91 28.76 60.36
C VAL A 281 82.97 30.17 59.77
N ASP A 282 83.50 30.28 58.56
CA ASP A 282 83.44 31.48 57.72
C ASP A 282 82.50 31.21 56.53
N ARG A 283 81.31 31.82 56.55
CA ARG A 283 80.31 31.70 55.49
C ARG A 283 80.72 32.45 54.21
N ASP A 284 81.40 33.59 54.34
CA ASP A 284 81.76 34.45 53.21
C ASP A 284 82.93 33.86 52.40
N SER A 285 83.88 33.21 53.09
CA SER A 285 84.97 32.45 52.46
C SER A 285 84.60 31.00 52.11
N LEU A 286 83.39 30.54 52.46
CA LEU A 286 82.93 29.14 52.34
C LEU A 286 83.89 28.10 52.96
N VAL A 287 84.42 28.39 54.15
CA VAL A 287 85.43 27.55 54.82
C VAL A 287 85.15 27.38 56.31
N ALA A 288 85.24 26.15 56.82
CA ALA A 288 85.33 25.84 58.24
C ALA A 288 86.77 25.45 58.62
N THR A 289 87.33 26.07 59.66
CA THR A 289 88.70 25.83 60.17
C THR A 289 88.64 25.17 61.54
N PRO A 290 89.16 23.94 61.72
CA PRO A 290 89.07 23.24 62.99
C PRO A 290 89.96 23.86 64.08
N GLN A 291 89.52 23.71 65.34
CA GLN A 291 90.26 24.16 66.52
C GLN A 291 90.73 22.98 67.38
N TYR A 292 91.76 23.20 68.19
CA TYR A 292 92.19 22.23 69.20
C TYR A 292 92.61 22.90 70.51
N ALA A 293 92.33 22.24 71.63
CA ALA A 293 93.04 22.42 72.88
C ALA A 293 94.31 21.56 72.88
N SER A 294 95.38 22.00 73.55
CA SER A 294 96.60 21.21 73.71
C SER A 294 96.80 20.74 75.14
N PHE A 295 97.33 19.53 75.32
CA PHE A 295 97.54 18.89 76.62
C PHE A 295 98.76 17.96 76.59
N TYR A 296 99.24 17.53 77.75
CA TYR A 296 100.13 16.38 77.88
C TYR A 296 99.66 15.44 79.00
N ASN A 297 100.19 14.22 79.03
CA ASN A 297 100.01 13.28 80.13
C ASN A 297 101.38 12.98 80.75
N ASP A 298 101.45 12.83 82.08
CA ASP A 298 102.67 12.44 82.79
C ASP A 298 102.96 10.92 82.74
N ASP A 299 104.03 10.47 83.42
CA ASP A 299 104.45 9.07 83.54
C ASP A 299 103.43 8.17 84.27
N ARG A 300 102.43 8.78 84.92
CA ARG A 300 101.39 8.13 85.72
C ARG A 300 100.02 8.19 85.03
N GLY A 301 99.94 8.82 83.86
CA GLY A 301 98.72 9.00 83.06
C GLY A 301 97.83 10.16 83.51
N ALA A 302 98.29 11.05 84.41
CA ALA A 302 97.56 12.25 84.77
C ALA A 302 97.67 13.28 83.64
N ARG A 303 96.52 13.86 83.23
CA ARG A 303 96.44 14.84 82.15
C ARG A 303 96.59 16.26 82.67
N PHE A 304 97.38 17.06 81.95
CA PHE A 304 97.59 18.48 82.18
C PHE A 304 97.29 19.25 80.88
N ASP A 305 96.26 20.10 80.92
CA ASP A 305 95.93 20.98 79.80
C ASP A 305 96.87 22.20 79.74
N LEU A 306 97.32 22.55 78.53
CA LEU A 306 98.36 23.55 78.27
C LEU A 306 97.80 24.83 77.65
N ALA A 307 96.93 24.68 76.65
CA ALA A 307 96.24 25.80 76.01
C ALA A 307 94.82 25.41 75.61
N ALA A 308 93.91 26.38 75.71
CA ALA A 308 92.54 26.27 75.22
C ALA A 308 92.49 26.26 73.68
N CYS A 309 91.27 26.25 73.14
CA CYS A 309 91.01 26.21 71.70
C CYS A 309 91.81 27.25 70.91
N GLN A 310 92.61 26.78 69.96
CA GLN A 310 93.33 27.57 68.98
C GLN A 310 93.10 26.98 67.57
N PRO A 311 93.04 27.81 66.51
CA PRO A 311 92.77 27.34 65.15
C PRO A 311 93.95 26.56 64.58
N ASP A 312 93.66 25.44 63.92
CA ASP A 312 94.63 24.72 63.10
C ASP A 312 94.60 25.19 61.66
N ALA A 313 95.30 26.30 61.38
CA ALA A 313 95.40 26.88 60.03
C ALA A 313 96.11 25.97 59.00
N SER A 314 96.53 24.75 59.36
CA SER A 314 96.98 23.73 58.40
C SER A 314 95.85 22.82 57.88
N MET A 315 94.65 22.93 58.46
CA MET A 315 93.47 22.16 58.09
C MET A 315 92.29 23.08 57.78
N PHE A 316 91.45 22.70 56.83
CA PHE A 316 90.17 23.36 56.55
C PHE A 316 89.20 22.41 55.86
N TYR A 317 87.90 22.70 55.94
CA TYR A 317 86.83 22.00 55.24
C TYR A 317 86.06 23.01 54.39
N GLY A 318 85.83 22.71 53.11
CA GLY A 318 84.97 23.53 52.25
C GLY A 318 83.50 23.41 52.66
N ILE A 319 82.80 24.54 52.70
CA ILE A 319 81.36 24.62 52.89
C ILE A 319 80.70 24.55 51.51
N ASN A 320 79.78 23.60 51.33
CA ASN A 320 78.97 23.43 50.15
C ASN A 320 77.58 24.02 50.37
N GLU A 321 77.11 24.81 49.41
CA GLU A 321 75.72 25.25 49.28
C GLU A 321 74.91 24.17 48.55
N ASP A 322 73.86 23.66 49.20
CA ASP A 322 73.05 22.55 48.72
C ASP A 322 71.61 23.02 48.47
N PHE A 323 71.22 23.11 47.19
CA PHE A 323 69.88 23.52 46.74
C PHE A 323 68.93 22.33 46.66
N ASP A 324 69.44 21.13 46.37
CA ASP A 324 68.62 19.93 46.21
C ASP A 324 68.22 19.34 47.59
N ALA A 325 68.84 19.81 48.68
CA ALA A 325 68.46 19.52 50.08
C ALA A 325 67.23 20.29 50.60
N CYS A 326 66.70 21.27 49.86
CA CYS A 326 65.60 22.13 50.31
C CYS A 326 64.46 22.17 49.28
N SER A 327 63.22 22.17 49.74
CA SER A 327 62.08 22.54 48.88
C SER A 327 62.17 24.03 48.51
N PRO A 328 61.85 24.43 47.26
CA PRO A 328 61.69 25.83 46.92
C PRO A 328 60.44 26.44 47.59
N ASP A 329 60.46 27.75 47.78
CA ASP A 329 59.31 28.54 48.20
C ASP A 329 58.50 29.01 46.97
N LEU A 330 57.17 29.06 47.10
CA LEU A 330 56.22 29.19 45.98
C LEU A 330 55.23 30.32 46.23
N ASP A 331 55.47 31.51 45.66
CA ASP A 331 54.52 32.63 45.71
C ASP A 331 53.62 32.64 44.47
N PHE A 332 52.48 31.95 44.58
CA PHE A 332 51.43 31.93 43.56
C PHE A 332 50.71 33.29 43.37
N SER A 333 50.99 34.30 44.19
CA SER A 333 50.42 35.66 44.07
C SER A 333 51.36 36.65 43.39
N ALA A 334 52.68 36.41 43.47
CA ALA A 334 53.69 37.05 42.64
C ALA A 334 53.94 36.32 41.31
N GLU A 335 53.50 35.05 41.19
CA GLU A 335 53.91 34.10 40.15
C GLU A 335 55.45 33.86 40.19
N GLU A 336 56.04 33.74 41.38
CA GLU A 336 57.49 33.56 41.60
C GLU A 336 57.88 32.32 42.44
N VAL A 337 59.03 31.73 42.11
CA VAL A 337 59.61 30.55 42.78
C VAL A 337 61.00 30.92 43.31
N THR A 338 61.20 30.89 44.63
CA THR A 338 62.50 31.16 45.25
C THR A 338 63.17 29.86 45.69
N MET A 339 64.36 29.58 45.17
CA MET A 339 65.13 28.42 45.64
C MET A 339 65.67 28.70 47.05
N LEU A 340 65.43 27.78 47.98
CA LEU A 340 66.09 27.75 49.28
C LEU A 340 67.39 26.93 49.18
N SER A 341 68.33 27.16 50.11
CA SER A 341 69.61 26.46 50.13
C SER A 341 70.10 26.16 51.56
N GLN A 342 70.75 25.01 51.75
CA GLN A 342 71.39 24.62 53.01
C GLN A 342 72.92 24.68 52.87
N PHE A 343 73.59 25.48 53.72
CA PHE A 343 75.05 25.49 53.77
C PHE A 343 75.56 24.39 54.71
N SER A 344 76.56 23.60 54.30
CA SER A 344 77.10 22.51 55.11
C SER A 344 78.52 22.09 54.72
N TYR A 345 79.30 21.55 55.65
CA TYR A 345 80.62 20.97 55.35
C TYR A 345 80.74 19.52 55.84
N ARG A 346 81.70 18.78 55.30
CA ARG A 346 82.07 17.44 55.78
C ARG A 346 83.30 17.56 56.69
N GLY A 347 83.05 17.60 58.00
CA GLY A 347 84.09 17.72 59.02
C GLY A 347 84.84 16.40 59.27
N ARG A 348 85.64 16.39 60.35
CA ARG A 348 86.47 15.23 60.73
C ARG A 348 85.65 13.95 60.88
N GLY A 349 86.24 12.82 60.46
CA GLY A 349 85.56 11.53 60.45
C GLY A 349 84.46 11.40 59.39
N GLY A 350 84.24 12.40 58.53
CA GLY A 350 83.25 12.37 57.46
C GLY A 350 81.84 12.79 57.87
N LYS A 351 81.66 13.36 59.06
CA LYS A 351 80.36 13.86 59.56
C LYS A 351 79.92 15.10 58.77
N LYS A 352 78.69 15.13 58.23
CA LYS A 352 78.06 16.36 57.71
C LYS A 352 77.75 17.27 58.90
N VAL A 353 78.18 18.53 58.82
CA VAL A 353 77.83 19.59 59.76
C VAL A 353 77.07 20.66 58.99
N ILE A 354 75.89 21.02 59.49
CA ILE A 354 75.03 22.05 58.91
C ILE A 354 75.49 23.41 59.46
N VAL A 355 75.63 24.40 58.57
CA VAL A 355 76.10 25.77 58.87
C VAL A 355 74.94 26.76 58.90
N SER A 356 73.97 26.58 58.01
CA SER A 356 72.64 27.18 58.07
C SER A 356 71.62 26.12 57.66
N GLU A 357 70.39 26.24 58.15
CA GLU A 357 69.28 25.52 57.54
C GLU A 357 68.88 26.16 56.20
N CYS A 358 67.77 25.71 55.60
CA CYS A 358 67.24 26.23 54.35
C CYS A 358 66.92 27.74 54.44
N GLU A 359 67.80 28.56 53.89
CA GLU A 359 67.66 30.02 53.79
C GLU A 359 67.38 30.42 52.32
N PRO A 360 66.63 31.51 52.05
CA PRO A 360 66.38 31.99 50.68
C PRO A 360 67.67 32.36 49.96
N SER A 361 67.85 31.85 48.74
CA SER A 361 68.98 32.19 47.88
C SER A 361 68.64 33.29 46.88
N GLU A 362 69.64 33.82 46.17
CA GLU A 362 69.46 34.80 45.09
C GLU A 362 68.82 34.19 43.81
N LYS A 363 68.50 32.89 43.79
CA LYS A 363 67.90 32.21 42.62
C LYS A 363 66.38 32.24 42.70
N VAL A 364 65.79 33.20 41.98
CA VAL A 364 64.33 33.30 41.76
C VAL A 364 64.03 32.95 40.30
N PHE A 365 62.99 32.14 40.07
CA PHE A 365 62.42 31.84 38.76
C PHE A 365 60.99 32.41 38.68
N GLN A 366 60.57 32.86 37.50
CA GLN A 366 59.17 33.21 37.25
C GLN A 366 58.39 31.91 36.97
N MET A 367 57.12 31.88 37.37
CA MET A 367 56.16 30.90 36.89
C MET A 367 55.62 31.32 35.51
N GLU A 368 55.29 30.35 34.67
CA GLU A 368 54.61 30.54 33.39
C GLU A 368 53.28 29.76 33.39
N ARG A 369 52.26 30.31 32.72
CA ARG A 369 50.93 29.69 32.58
C ARG A 369 50.89 28.73 31.39
N GLU A 370 50.67 27.44 31.64
CA GLU A 370 50.41 26.43 30.61
C GLU A 370 48.91 26.18 30.42
N TYR A 371 48.39 26.52 29.24
CA TYR A 371 47.02 26.20 28.81
C TYR A 371 46.99 24.90 27.98
N GLY A 372 45.81 24.30 27.80
CA GLY A 372 45.61 23.10 26.96
C GLY A 372 46.03 21.77 27.59
N VAL A 373 46.69 21.78 28.75
CA VAL A 373 46.86 20.61 29.64
C VAL A 373 45.62 20.36 30.50
N CYS A 374 44.82 21.40 30.71
CA CYS A 374 43.55 21.38 31.44
C CYS A 374 42.40 21.62 30.45
N GLY A 375 41.25 20.99 30.68
CA GLY A 375 39.99 21.37 30.01
C GLY A 375 39.37 22.61 30.65
N ASP A 376 38.50 23.31 29.94
CA ASP A 376 37.92 24.57 30.42
C ASP A 376 36.95 24.35 31.60
N PHE A 377 36.98 25.27 32.56
CA PHE A 377 36.14 25.24 33.76
C PHE A 377 34.75 25.79 33.45
N ILE A 378 33.72 24.98 33.69
CA ILE A 378 32.33 25.31 33.32
C ILE A 378 31.52 25.78 34.53
N ASP A 379 31.09 27.04 34.56
CA ASP A 379 30.10 27.53 35.54
C ASP A 379 28.74 27.83 34.89
N LEU A 380 27.88 26.81 34.90
CA LEU A 380 26.49 26.89 34.43
C LEU A 380 25.60 27.87 35.23
N LYS A 381 26.05 28.41 36.37
CA LYS A 381 25.28 29.39 37.17
C LYS A 381 25.56 30.83 36.77
N SER A 382 26.79 31.12 36.32
CA SER A 382 27.16 32.42 35.76
C SER A 382 27.02 32.46 34.23
N GLY A 383 26.92 31.30 33.58
CA GLY A 383 26.73 31.19 32.13
C GLY A 383 28.02 31.34 31.35
N VAL A 384 29.18 31.02 31.96
CA VAL A 384 30.49 31.10 31.29
C VAL A 384 31.32 29.83 31.47
N ALA A 385 32.10 29.53 30.45
CA ALA A 385 33.28 28.67 30.55
C ALA A 385 34.52 29.56 30.75
N GLN A 386 35.56 29.04 31.39
CA GLN A 386 36.83 29.73 31.65
C GLN A 386 38.00 28.84 31.25
N ALA A 387 38.93 29.36 30.46
CA ALA A 387 40.13 28.61 30.11
C ALA A 387 40.91 28.23 31.38
N GLN A 388 41.40 27.00 31.47
CA GLN A 388 42.24 26.58 32.60
C GLN A 388 43.72 26.56 32.24
N TYR A 389 44.56 26.91 33.20
CA TYR A 389 46.01 26.77 33.12
C TYR A 389 46.59 26.08 34.35
N SER A 390 47.79 25.50 34.22
CA SER A 390 48.64 25.20 35.38
C SER A 390 49.94 26.00 35.34
N LEU A 391 50.41 26.42 36.51
CA LEU A 391 51.67 27.14 36.66
C LEU A 391 52.84 26.14 36.70
N PHE A 392 53.90 26.46 35.96
CA PHE A 392 55.17 25.73 35.98
C PHE A 392 56.32 26.74 36.01
N TYR A 393 57.52 26.31 36.40
CA TYR A 393 58.75 27.07 36.16
C TYR A 393 59.79 26.22 35.43
N VAL A 394 60.80 26.89 34.86
CA VAL A 394 61.96 26.26 34.23
C VAL A 394 63.20 26.63 35.03
N ASP A 395 63.93 25.63 35.51
CA ASP A 395 65.12 25.85 36.33
C ASP A 395 66.38 26.20 35.49
N GLY A 396 67.47 26.55 36.18
CA GLY A 396 68.77 26.86 35.56
C GLY A 396 69.46 25.66 34.85
N LYS A 397 68.87 24.46 34.90
CA LYS A 397 69.28 23.26 34.15
C LYS A 397 68.35 23.02 32.94
N ALA A 398 67.46 23.97 32.62
CA ALA A 398 66.38 23.87 31.64
C ALA A 398 65.36 22.73 31.90
N SER A 399 65.24 22.28 33.16
CA SER A 399 64.24 21.29 33.56
C SER A 399 62.93 21.97 33.97
N ARG A 400 61.79 21.38 33.59
CA ARG A 400 60.46 21.96 33.80
C ARG A 400 59.76 21.33 35.00
N HIS A 401 59.22 22.16 35.88
CA HIS A 401 58.57 21.75 37.12
C HIS A 401 57.15 22.35 37.21
N LYS A 402 56.10 21.53 37.14
CA LYS A 402 54.70 21.95 37.41
C LYS A 402 54.52 22.20 38.91
N VAL A 403 53.95 23.35 39.29
CA VAL A 403 53.81 23.79 40.69
C VAL A 403 52.39 24.08 41.14
N SER A 404 51.41 24.25 40.24
CA SER A 404 49.99 24.32 40.60
C SER A 404 49.17 23.23 39.89
N GLU A 405 47.98 22.94 40.42
CA GLU A 405 46.94 22.26 39.62
C GLU A 405 46.25 23.22 38.64
N CYS A 406 45.25 22.71 37.91
CA CYS A 406 44.44 23.49 36.97
C CYS A 406 43.67 24.61 37.69
N LEU A 407 44.05 25.86 37.43
CA LEU A 407 43.41 27.09 37.88
C LEU A 407 42.57 27.68 36.74
N PRO A 408 41.34 28.15 36.99
CA PRO A 408 40.55 28.86 35.98
C PRO A 408 41.08 30.29 35.78
N ASP A 409 41.11 30.74 34.52
CA ASP A 409 41.44 32.11 34.16
C ASP A 409 40.16 32.95 33.98
N ALA A 410 39.98 33.95 34.83
CA ALA A 410 38.84 34.86 34.76
C ALA A 410 38.93 35.82 33.57
N ASP A 411 40.14 36.13 33.09
CA ASP A 411 40.37 37.03 31.96
C ASP A 411 40.15 36.31 30.60
N LYS A 412 40.21 34.97 30.57
CA LYS A 412 39.80 34.13 29.44
C LYS A 412 38.47 33.41 29.69
N SER A 413 37.37 34.16 29.65
CA SER A 413 36.01 33.63 29.77
C SER A 413 35.25 33.62 28.43
N PHE A 414 34.43 32.59 28.23
CA PHE A 414 33.62 32.34 27.05
C PHE A 414 32.13 32.24 27.44
N GLU A 415 31.23 32.90 26.70
CA GLU A 415 29.79 32.87 26.96
C GLU A 415 29.19 31.51 26.58
N ILE A 416 28.41 30.92 27.49
CA ILE A 416 27.64 29.69 27.24
C ILE A 416 26.27 30.09 26.69
N VAL A 417 26.06 29.83 25.40
CA VAL A 417 24.83 30.16 24.67
C VAL A 417 23.90 28.96 24.54
N GLU A 418 22.59 29.21 24.62
CA GLU A 418 21.56 28.22 24.31
C GLU A 418 21.26 28.23 22.80
N LYS A 419 21.42 27.07 22.14
CA LYS A 419 21.30 26.94 20.67
C LYS A 419 20.22 25.96 20.28
N GLN A 420 19.29 26.38 19.42
CA GLN A 420 18.24 25.52 18.86
C GLN A 420 18.80 24.72 17.68
N ASN A 421 19.53 23.65 17.98
CA ASN A 421 20.13 22.71 17.02
C ASN A 421 19.63 21.25 17.19
N CYS A 422 18.60 21.05 18.01
CA CYS A 422 18.06 19.73 18.37
C CYS A 422 16.70 19.46 17.73
N THR A 423 16.34 18.18 17.63
CA THR A 423 14.98 17.74 17.28
C THR A 423 13.98 18.07 18.38
N PHE A 424 12.72 18.30 18.02
CA PHE A 424 11.64 18.53 18.98
C PHE A 424 11.08 17.20 19.48
N ASP A 425 10.71 17.13 20.77
CA ASP A 425 9.94 16.01 21.30
C ASP A 425 8.44 16.35 21.24
N PHE A 426 7.59 15.36 20.97
CA PHE A 426 6.15 15.57 20.78
C PHE A 426 5.33 14.95 21.91
N ASP A 427 4.92 15.78 22.86
CA ASP A 427 3.95 15.44 23.91
C ASP A 427 2.55 15.46 23.30
N LEU A 428 2.09 14.31 22.83
CA LEU A 428 0.79 14.16 22.17
C LEU A 428 -0.39 14.28 23.17
N ASP A 429 -0.18 13.91 24.44
CA ASP A 429 -1.22 13.91 25.47
C ASP A 429 -1.59 15.34 25.91
N ASN A 430 -0.59 16.23 26.04
CA ASN A 430 -0.81 17.65 26.34
C ASN A 430 -0.84 18.53 25.07
N GLY A 431 -0.62 17.94 23.89
CA GLY A 431 -0.61 18.63 22.60
C GLY A 431 0.50 19.66 22.47
N ARG A 432 1.75 19.33 22.82
CA ARG A 432 2.91 20.25 22.82
C ARG A 432 4.10 19.69 22.04
N ALA A 433 4.73 20.53 21.23
CA ALA A 433 6.07 20.27 20.70
C ALA A 433 7.10 20.95 21.61
N ILE A 434 7.93 20.16 22.27
CA ILE A 434 8.98 20.61 23.19
C ILE A 434 10.19 21.01 22.35
N VAL A 435 10.57 22.28 22.42
CA VAL A 435 11.78 22.78 21.74
C VAL A 435 12.99 22.39 22.58
N ASN A 436 13.81 21.47 22.06
CA ASN A 436 15.08 21.10 22.68
C ASN A 436 16.21 22.02 22.20
N THR A 437 17.20 22.20 23.06
CA THR A 437 18.39 23.03 22.84
C THR A 437 19.62 22.37 23.45
N SER A 438 20.80 22.66 22.89
CA SER A 438 22.08 22.40 23.55
C SER A 438 22.61 23.69 24.21
N LEU A 439 23.51 23.53 25.18
CA LEU A 439 24.31 24.61 25.73
C LEU A 439 25.75 24.47 25.23
N LEU A 440 26.25 25.50 24.57
CA LEU A 440 27.52 25.50 23.86
C LEU A 440 28.32 26.76 24.19
N TYR A 441 29.64 26.70 24.10
CA TYR A 441 30.50 27.90 24.07
C TYR A 441 31.56 27.73 22.97
N THR A 442 32.21 28.83 22.59
CA THR A 442 33.34 28.81 21.65
C THR A 442 34.62 29.17 22.41
N ASN A 443 35.63 28.31 22.37
CA ASN A 443 36.89 28.52 23.08
C ASN A 443 37.86 29.46 22.32
N ASP A 444 39.05 29.69 22.88
CA ASP A 444 40.10 30.58 22.32
C ASP A 444 40.62 30.11 20.95
N ASP A 445 40.56 28.80 20.65
CA ASP A 445 40.92 28.21 19.35
C ASP A 445 39.80 28.35 18.29
N GLY A 446 38.61 28.86 18.68
CA GLY A 446 37.44 28.96 17.82
C GLY A 446 36.62 27.67 17.70
N VAL A 447 36.81 26.70 18.59
CA VAL A 447 36.08 25.42 18.61
C VAL A 447 34.79 25.57 19.41
N GLU A 448 33.65 25.20 18.82
CA GLU A 448 32.35 25.12 19.50
C GLU A 448 32.27 23.82 20.32
N LEU A 449 32.14 23.95 21.64
CA LEU A 449 32.19 22.87 22.62
C LEU A 449 30.87 22.80 23.41
N SER A 450 30.39 21.58 23.67
CA SER A 450 29.13 21.34 24.38
C SER A 450 29.32 21.14 25.88
N VAL A 451 28.49 21.83 26.67
CA VAL A 451 28.39 21.65 28.13
C VAL A 451 27.05 21.04 28.55
N ARG A 452 26.08 21.01 27.63
CA ARG A 452 24.83 20.24 27.75
C ARG A 452 24.36 19.86 26.36
N GLU A 453 24.13 18.58 26.17
CA GLU A 453 23.45 18.05 24.97
C GLU A 453 21.98 18.49 24.90
N CYS A 454 21.25 17.94 23.93
CA CYS A 454 19.85 18.23 23.70
C CYS A 454 18.98 17.94 24.92
N ALA A 455 18.36 18.99 25.46
CA ALA A 455 17.37 18.91 26.52
C ALA A 455 16.33 20.04 26.35
N PRO A 456 15.17 19.97 27.02
CA PRO A 456 14.13 20.99 26.90
C PRO A 456 14.65 22.40 27.18
N SER A 457 14.26 23.34 26.33
CA SER A 457 14.75 24.72 26.41
C SER A 457 14.32 25.42 27.70
N GLN A 458 15.16 26.33 28.19
CA GLN A 458 14.86 27.19 29.34
C GLN A 458 14.48 28.62 28.92
N THR A 459 14.64 28.97 27.64
CA THR A 459 14.27 30.29 27.07
C THR A 459 13.20 30.21 25.99
N ILE A 460 12.95 29.03 25.39
CA ILE A 460 11.92 28.81 24.36
C ILE A 460 10.79 27.96 24.95
N GLU A 461 9.60 28.55 25.08
CA GLU A 461 8.39 27.85 25.53
C GLU A 461 7.94 26.77 24.52
N PRO A 462 7.40 25.61 24.99
CA PRO A 462 6.85 24.59 24.10
C PRO A 462 5.73 25.10 23.19
N ILE A 463 5.76 24.68 21.92
CA ILE A 463 4.82 25.13 20.90
C ILE A 463 3.51 24.37 21.05
N GLN A 464 2.38 25.09 21.13
CA GLN A 464 1.05 24.49 21.17
C GLN A 464 0.71 23.84 19.82
N MET A 465 0.52 22.52 19.84
CA MET A 465 0.07 21.75 18.68
C MET A 465 -1.46 21.78 18.54
N ARG A 466 -1.95 21.39 17.37
CA ARG A 466 -3.38 21.20 17.05
C ARG A 466 -3.58 19.82 16.45
N ALA A 467 -4.56 19.08 16.96
CA ALA A 467 -5.07 17.89 16.29
C ALA A 467 -5.93 18.33 15.09
N GLU A 468 -5.55 17.88 13.89
CA GLU A 468 -6.22 18.18 12.64
C GLU A 468 -6.82 16.90 12.04
N PRO A 469 -8.16 16.71 12.07
CA PRO A 469 -8.82 15.60 11.38
C PRO A 469 -8.86 15.76 9.86
N ASN A 470 -8.77 16.99 9.32
CA ASN A 470 -8.87 17.23 7.89
C ASN A 470 -7.61 16.74 7.15
N GLY A 471 -7.70 15.53 6.59
CA GLY A 471 -6.59 14.86 5.89
C GLY A 471 -6.42 13.40 6.32
N CYS A 472 -6.99 13.04 7.48
CA CYS A 472 -7.06 11.66 7.94
C CYS A 472 -8.36 10.99 7.47
N SER A 473 -8.29 9.71 7.10
CA SER A 473 -9.48 8.88 6.86
C SER A 473 -9.90 8.23 8.18
N MET A 474 -11.21 8.08 8.42
CA MET A 474 -11.72 7.43 9.63
C MET A 474 -11.37 5.93 9.65
N GLN A 475 -11.17 5.38 10.84
CA GLN A 475 -11.01 3.95 11.03
C GLN A 475 -12.38 3.28 11.16
N HIS A 476 -12.73 2.34 10.27
CA HIS A 476 -14.03 1.66 10.28
C HIS A 476 -13.94 0.25 10.89
N ASP A 477 -14.56 0.04 12.05
CA ASP A 477 -14.80 -1.30 12.60
C ASP A 477 -16.25 -1.73 12.33
N PHE A 478 -16.44 -2.47 11.23
CA PHE A 478 -17.73 -3.06 10.86
C PHE A 478 -18.16 -4.24 11.75
N GLY A 479 -17.27 -4.78 12.59
CA GLY A 479 -17.57 -5.84 13.56
C GLY A 479 -18.16 -5.29 14.86
N ALA A 480 -17.57 -4.21 15.38
CA ALA A 480 -18.11 -3.44 16.51
C ALA A 480 -19.26 -2.49 16.10
N GLY A 481 -19.38 -2.16 14.81
CA GLY A 481 -20.43 -1.27 14.28
C GLY A 481 -20.15 0.21 14.54
N VAL A 482 -18.87 0.62 14.52
CA VAL A 482 -18.42 1.99 14.81
C VAL A 482 -17.33 2.47 13.85
N SER A 483 -17.25 3.77 13.64
CA SER A 483 -16.12 4.43 12.98
C SER A 483 -15.47 5.41 13.94
N THR A 484 -14.16 5.33 14.11
CA THR A 484 -13.39 6.26 14.94
C THR A 484 -12.81 7.36 14.06
N GLU A 485 -12.99 8.61 14.46
CA GLU A 485 -12.31 9.76 13.87
C GLU A 485 -10.79 9.58 14.03
N MET A 486 -10.04 10.01 13.02
CA MET A 486 -8.59 10.06 13.10
C MET A 486 -8.11 11.49 12.87
N ALA A 487 -7.07 11.90 13.57
CA ALA A 487 -6.44 13.21 13.44
C ALA A 487 -4.92 13.10 13.50
N MET A 488 -4.22 14.04 12.87
CA MET A 488 -2.78 14.20 12.99
C MET A 488 -2.44 15.44 13.81
N TRP A 489 -1.42 15.36 14.66
CA TRP A 489 -0.91 16.54 15.36
C TRP A 489 -0.07 17.39 14.42
N THR A 490 -0.34 18.70 14.40
CA THR A 490 0.38 19.70 13.62
C THR A 490 0.81 20.88 14.50
N TYR A 491 1.91 21.54 14.14
CA TYR A 491 2.42 22.72 14.86
C TYR A 491 2.99 23.75 13.88
N GLU A 492 2.99 25.02 14.28
CA GLU A 492 3.57 26.12 13.49
C GLU A 492 4.90 26.54 14.10
N HIS A 493 5.97 26.54 13.32
CA HIS A 493 7.30 27.00 13.72
C HIS A 493 7.93 27.85 12.60
N GLU A 494 8.52 28.98 12.95
CA GLU A 494 9.05 29.99 12.00
C GLU A 494 8.07 30.42 10.87
N GLY A 495 6.76 30.30 11.11
CA GLY A 495 5.71 30.60 10.11
C GLY A 495 5.46 29.49 9.09
N GLN A 496 5.97 28.28 9.33
CA GLN A 496 5.71 27.07 8.54
C GLN A 496 4.94 26.05 9.39
N LEU A 497 4.02 25.30 8.75
CA LEU A 497 3.24 24.25 9.41
C LEU A 497 3.94 22.90 9.23
N PHE A 498 4.18 22.20 10.33
CA PHE A 498 4.81 20.89 10.40
C PHE A 498 3.85 19.84 10.97
N GLN A 499 4.11 18.57 10.63
CA GLN A 499 3.38 17.40 11.13
C GLN A 499 4.21 16.75 12.25
N ALA A 500 3.60 16.55 13.42
CA ALA A 500 4.22 15.95 14.60
C ALA A 500 3.86 14.46 14.78
N SER A 501 2.72 14.01 14.25
CA SER A 501 2.28 12.61 14.34
C SER A 501 1.72 12.09 13.02
N PRO A 502 1.68 10.76 12.78
CA PRO A 502 0.75 10.18 11.82
C PRO A 502 -0.71 10.44 12.24
N CYS A 503 -1.66 10.08 11.38
CA CYS A 503 -3.07 9.99 11.77
C CYS A 503 -3.23 8.94 12.89
N ILE A 504 -3.72 9.37 14.05
CA ILE A 504 -4.06 8.53 15.20
C ILE A 504 -5.54 8.68 15.55
N THR A 505 -6.12 7.71 16.26
CA THR A 505 -7.53 7.75 16.69
C THR A 505 -7.79 8.85 17.71
N THR A 506 -8.93 9.54 17.59
CA THR A 506 -9.45 10.44 18.64
C THR A 506 -10.52 9.73 19.47
N ASP A 507 -11.02 10.38 20.54
CA ASP A 507 -12.18 9.90 21.31
C ASP A 507 -13.53 10.00 20.54
N THR A 508 -13.56 10.64 19.36
CA THR A 508 -14.80 10.82 18.58
C THR A 508 -15.15 9.54 17.83
N VAL A 509 -16.30 8.94 18.17
CA VAL A 509 -16.78 7.68 17.58
C VAL A 509 -18.20 7.85 17.01
N TYR A 510 -18.40 7.36 15.78
CA TYR A 510 -19.68 7.41 15.06
C TYR A 510 -20.27 6.00 14.88
N THR A 511 -21.48 5.78 15.38
CA THR A 511 -22.22 4.51 15.23
C THR A 511 -22.63 4.25 13.78
N HIS A 512 -22.50 3.00 13.32
CA HIS A 512 -22.93 2.55 12.00
C HIS A 512 -24.46 2.40 11.92
N GLU A 513 -25.10 3.10 10.99
CA GLU A 513 -26.51 2.96 10.67
C GLU A 513 -26.71 2.13 9.39
N ARG A 514 -27.53 1.07 9.48
CA ARG A 514 -27.91 0.22 8.33
C ARG A 514 -29.09 0.85 7.58
N VAL A 515 -28.78 1.69 6.60
CA VAL A 515 -29.78 2.40 5.80
C VAL A 515 -30.24 1.53 4.63
N PHE A 516 -31.47 1.00 4.71
CA PHE A 516 -32.09 0.25 3.62
C PHE A 516 -32.78 1.16 2.60
N ASP A 517 -33.37 2.28 3.05
CA ASP A 517 -34.13 3.17 2.21
C ASP A 517 -34.19 4.61 2.71
N LYS A 518 -34.41 5.54 1.77
CA LYS A 518 -34.60 6.97 2.03
C LYS A 518 -35.88 7.42 1.33
N ASN A 519 -36.79 8.04 2.10
CA ASN A 519 -38.13 8.45 1.64
C ASN A 519 -38.96 7.30 1.01
N GLY A 520 -38.81 6.07 1.50
CA GLY A 520 -39.54 4.89 0.99
C GLY A 520 -38.97 4.27 -0.29
N ILE A 521 -37.85 4.79 -0.82
CA ILE A 521 -37.14 4.25 -1.98
C ILE A 521 -35.86 3.56 -1.49
N ASP A 522 -35.65 2.29 -1.85
CA ASP A 522 -34.45 1.54 -1.47
C ASP A 522 -33.16 2.22 -1.96
N VAL A 523 -32.16 2.35 -1.10
CA VAL A 523 -30.85 2.95 -1.49
C VAL A 523 -30.03 2.03 -2.40
N CYS A 524 -30.46 0.76 -2.52
CA CYS A 524 -29.85 -0.31 -3.26
C CYS A 524 -30.96 -1.26 -3.75
N SER A 525 -31.00 -1.57 -5.05
CA SER A 525 -32.02 -2.47 -5.62
C SER A 525 -32.00 -3.85 -4.92
N PRO A 526 -33.13 -4.38 -4.43
CA PRO A 526 -33.20 -5.71 -3.84
C PRO A 526 -32.73 -6.80 -4.82
N ILE A 527 -32.00 -7.79 -4.31
CA ILE A 527 -31.59 -8.97 -5.09
C ILE A 527 -32.73 -9.98 -5.06
N VAL A 528 -33.00 -10.60 -6.20
CA VAL A 528 -34.14 -11.52 -6.40
C VAL A 528 -33.62 -12.85 -6.92
N ASP A 529 -33.91 -13.93 -6.20
CA ASP A 529 -33.73 -15.31 -6.64
C ASP A 529 -35.10 -15.99 -6.78
N LEU A 530 -35.62 -16.00 -8.01
CA LEU A 530 -36.86 -16.69 -8.36
C LEU A 530 -36.74 -18.22 -8.35
N ALA A 531 -35.51 -18.78 -8.41
CA ALA A 531 -35.31 -20.23 -8.43
C ALA A 531 -35.37 -20.82 -7.01
N ASN A 532 -34.85 -20.09 -6.01
CA ASN A 532 -34.97 -20.44 -4.59
C ASN A 532 -36.20 -19.80 -3.91
N GLY A 533 -36.94 -18.93 -4.60
CA GLY A 533 -38.16 -18.29 -4.08
C GLY A 533 -37.88 -17.24 -3.00
N GLN A 534 -36.77 -16.51 -3.11
CA GLN A 534 -36.29 -15.57 -2.11
C GLN A 534 -35.89 -14.22 -2.72
N ALA A 535 -36.15 -13.14 -1.98
CA ALA A 535 -35.61 -11.81 -2.25
C ALA A 535 -34.84 -11.33 -1.01
N VAL A 536 -33.78 -10.55 -1.20
CA VAL A 536 -33.02 -9.93 -0.11
C VAL A 536 -32.89 -8.44 -0.36
N ARG A 537 -33.33 -7.63 0.63
CA ARG A 537 -33.09 -6.18 0.58
C ARG A 537 -31.61 -5.92 0.79
N GLN A 538 -31.11 -4.91 0.09
CA GLN A 538 -29.77 -4.40 0.31
C GLN A 538 -29.82 -3.13 1.15
N TYR A 539 -28.79 -2.90 1.96
CA TYR A 539 -28.59 -1.69 2.75
C TYR A 539 -27.22 -1.08 2.40
N ARG A 540 -27.01 0.18 2.80
CA ARG A 540 -25.69 0.81 2.93
C ARG A 540 -25.39 1.00 4.41
N THR A 541 -24.12 1.03 4.75
CA THR A 541 -23.70 1.49 6.08
C THR A 541 -23.37 2.98 5.99
N GLU A 542 -24.06 3.77 6.80
CA GLU A 542 -23.86 5.21 6.91
C GLU A 542 -23.45 5.60 8.34
N ILE A 543 -22.85 6.77 8.51
CA ILE A 543 -22.54 7.38 9.82
C ILE A 543 -23.01 8.84 9.82
N ASN A 544 -23.27 9.40 11.01
CA ASN A 544 -23.67 10.79 11.15
C ASN A 544 -22.50 11.66 11.66
N VAL A 545 -21.88 12.43 10.76
CA VAL A 545 -20.74 13.31 11.02
C VAL A 545 -21.23 14.75 11.01
N ASN A 546 -21.18 15.42 12.18
CA ASN A 546 -21.60 16.82 12.35
C ASN A 546 -23.04 17.16 11.84
N GLY A 547 -23.94 16.17 11.83
CA GLY A 547 -25.32 16.30 11.32
C GLY A 547 -25.49 15.89 9.84
N GLY A 548 -24.40 15.64 9.11
CA GLY A 548 -24.41 15.08 7.76
C GLY A 548 -24.34 13.55 7.77
N ALA A 549 -25.02 12.90 6.83
CA ALA A 549 -24.95 11.44 6.67
C ALA A 549 -23.91 11.07 5.61
N GLU A 550 -22.87 10.35 6.01
CA GLU A 550 -21.77 9.88 5.14
C GLU A 550 -21.87 8.37 4.91
N ILE A 551 -21.56 7.91 3.69
CA ILE A 551 -21.65 6.50 3.30
C ILE A 551 -20.28 5.85 3.41
N ILE A 552 -20.13 4.91 4.35
CA ILE A 552 -18.87 4.19 4.61
C ILE A 552 -18.84 2.77 4.04
N ALA A 553 -20.01 2.20 3.70
CA ALA A 553 -20.08 0.96 2.93
C ALA A 553 -21.13 1.04 1.81
N GLY A 554 -20.81 0.41 0.68
CA GLY A 554 -21.73 0.25 -0.45
C GLY A 554 -22.89 -0.70 -0.17
N CYS A 555 -23.59 -1.10 -1.24
CA CYS A 555 -24.72 -2.02 -1.14
C CYS A 555 -24.28 -3.41 -0.62
N GLN A 556 -24.88 -3.85 0.49
CA GLN A 556 -24.68 -5.17 1.09
C GLN A 556 -26.03 -5.89 1.23
N PRO A 557 -26.14 -7.20 0.94
CA PRO A 557 -27.37 -7.98 1.16
C PRO A 557 -27.60 -8.24 2.65
N ASP A 558 -28.85 -8.11 3.11
CA ASP A 558 -29.26 -8.49 4.46
C ASP A 558 -29.61 -9.99 4.54
N GLU A 559 -28.61 -10.86 4.37
CA GLU A 559 -28.78 -12.33 4.34
C GLU A 559 -29.39 -12.91 5.62
N ALA A 560 -29.36 -12.16 6.74
CA ALA A 560 -30.05 -12.51 7.97
C ALA A 560 -31.59 -12.40 7.88
N ASN A 561 -32.11 -11.58 6.96
CA ASN A 561 -33.55 -11.29 6.80
C ASN A 561 -34.04 -11.56 5.36
N MET A 562 -33.74 -12.75 4.84
CA MET A 562 -34.27 -13.23 3.55
C MET A 562 -35.81 -13.17 3.52
N ILE A 563 -36.38 -12.59 2.47
CA ILE A 563 -37.82 -12.38 2.29
C ILE A 563 -38.34 -13.48 1.35
N GLY A 564 -39.42 -14.15 1.73
CA GLY A 564 -40.10 -15.11 0.86
C GLY A 564 -40.77 -14.44 -0.35
N ILE A 565 -40.60 -15.04 -1.53
CA ILE A 565 -41.36 -14.70 -2.74
C ILE A 565 -42.59 -15.61 -2.83
N TYR A 566 -43.73 -15.04 -3.17
CA TYR A 566 -45.01 -15.74 -3.30
C TYR A 566 -45.64 -15.46 -4.67
N SER A 567 -46.48 -16.36 -5.18
CA SER A 567 -47.25 -16.10 -6.40
C SER A 567 -48.64 -15.55 -6.10
N THR A 568 -49.23 -14.85 -7.08
CA THR A 568 -50.64 -14.43 -7.04
C THR A 568 -51.23 -14.29 -8.45
N VAL A 569 -52.51 -14.64 -8.57
CA VAL A 569 -53.31 -14.37 -9.78
C VAL A 569 -53.89 -12.94 -9.81
N ASN A 570 -53.79 -12.18 -8.72
CA ASN A 570 -54.41 -10.85 -8.63
C ASN A 570 -53.80 -9.87 -9.64
N GLY A 571 -54.61 -9.34 -10.56
CA GLY A 571 -54.16 -8.49 -11.67
C GLY A 571 -53.60 -9.28 -12.86
N CYS A 572 -53.73 -10.60 -12.83
CA CYS A 572 -53.45 -11.55 -13.91
C CYS A 572 -54.70 -12.41 -14.21
N ASP A 573 -55.85 -12.06 -13.65
CA ASP A 573 -57.09 -12.84 -13.58
C ASP A 573 -58.11 -12.51 -14.69
N ASP A 574 -57.79 -11.61 -15.62
CA ASP A 574 -58.59 -11.34 -16.82
C ASP A 574 -58.52 -12.51 -17.82
N PRO A 575 -59.62 -13.24 -18.09
CA PRO A 575 -59.61 -14.39 -18.99
C PRO A 575 -59.30 -14.05 -20.45
N ALA A 576 -59.30 -12.77 -20.86
CA ALA A 576 -58.86 -12.34 -22.18
C ALA A 576 -57.34 -12.12 -22.28
N SER A 577 -56.62 -12.18 -21.15
CA SER A 577 -55.15 -12.10 -21.09
C SER A 577 -54.46 -13.45 -21.05
N PHE A 578 -55.22 -14.54 -20.83
CA PHE A 578 -54.72 -15.90 -20.66
C PHE A 578 -53.99 -16.44 -21.91
N ASP A 579 -53.10 -17.41 -21.72
CA ASP A 579 -52.43 -18.09 -22.83
C ASP A 579 -53.39 -19.09 -23.50
N HIS A 580 -53.79 -18.81 -24.74
CA HIS A 580 -54.90 -19.48 -25.43
C HIS A 580 -54.43 -20.46 -26.52
N ASP A 581 -54.20 -21.72 -26.17
CA ASP A 581 -53.89 -22.75 -27.16
C ASP A 581 -55.17 -23.32 -27.79
N LEU A 582 -55.62 -22.67 -28.88
CA LEU A 582 -56.75 -23.08 -29.71
C LEU A 582 -56.53 -24.42 -30.45
N ALA A 583 -55.30 -24.95 -30.51
CA ALA A 583 -54.99 -26.23 -31.13
C ALA A 583 -55.02 -27.39 -30.12
N ALA A 584 -54.52 -27.16 -28.90
CA ALA A 584 -54.64 -28.10 -27.78
C ALA A 584 -56.04 -28.07 -27.11
N GLY A 585 -56.84 -27.02 -27.34
CA GLY A 585 -58.19 -26.89 -26.79
C GLY A 585 -58.21 -26.47 -25.32
N VAL A 586 -57.17 -25.76 -24.87
CA VAL A 586 -57.02 -25.31 -23.47
C VAL A 586 -56.49 -23.88 -23.41
N SER A 587 -56.97 -23.12 -22.42
CA SER A 587 -56.38 -21.86 -22.00
C SER A 587 -55.64 -22.07 -20.69
N TYR A 588 -54.55 -21.36 -20.47
CA TYR A 588 -53.78 -21.40 -19.23
C TYR A 588 -53.93 -20.07 -18.50
N GLY A 589 -54.26 -20.13 -17.21
CA GLY A 589 -54.30 -18.97 -16.32
C GLY A 589 -52.92 -18.35 -16.15
N LEU A 590 -52.91 -17.13 -15.63
CA LEU A 590 -51.69 -16.38 -15.37
C LEU A 590 -51.51 -16.09 -13.88
N GLU A 591 -50.26 -16.05 -13.42
CA GLU A 591 -49.86 -15.55 -12.11
C GLU A 591 -48.63 -14.66 -12.20
N ARG A 592 -48.31 -13.94 -11.13
CA ARG A 592 -47.06 -13.18 -10.99
C ARG A 592 -46.48 -13.34 -9.60
N TYR A 593 -45.14 -13.28 -9.51
CA TYR A 593 -44.43 -13.34 -8.25
C TYR A 593 -44.37 -11.96 -7.58
N TYR A 594 -44.38 -11.93 -6.25
CA TYR A 594 -44.27 -10.74 -5.43
C TYR A 594 -43.55 -11.04 -4.10
N TYR A 595 -43.09 -9.99 -3.43
CA TYR A 595 -42.79 -10.01 -2.00
C TYR A 595 -43.41 -8.79 -1.30
N ASP A 596 -43.65 -8.91 0.00
CA ASP A 596 -44.15 -7.83 0.86
C ASP A 596 -43.05 -7.42 1.85
N VAL A 597 -42.92 -6.12 2.12
CA VAL A 597 -42.01 -5.56 3.13
C VAL A 597 -42.87 -4.85 4.18
N ALA A 598 -42.55 -5.06 5.47
CA ALA A 598 -43.30 -4.41 6.55
C ALA A 598 -43.29 -2.88 6.40
N GLY A 599 -44.47 -2.26 6.49
CA GLY A 599 -44.64 -0.81 6.32
C GLY A 599 -44.65 -0.29 4.88
N ARG A 600 -44.65 -1.18 3.86
CA ARG A 600 -44.66 -0.80 2.44
C ARG A 600 -45.77 -1.46 1.64
N GLU A 601 -45.99 -0.95 0.42
CA GLU A 601 -46.80 -1.62 -0.59
C GLU A 601 -46.08 -2.84 -1.19
N ARG A 602 -46.87 -3.76 -1.74
CA ARG A 602 -46.43 -5.01 -2.36
C ARG A 602 -45.54 -4.77 -3.57
N THR A 603 -44.36 -5.37 -3.58
CA THR A 603 -43.45 -5.31 -4.74
C THR A 603 -43.65 -6.52 -5.64
N TYR A 604 -44.05 -6.28 -6.89
CA TYR A 604 -44.16 -7.34 -7.91
C TYR A 604 -42.82 -7.59 -8.58
N VAL A 605 -42.44 -8.86 -8.64
CA VAL A 605 -41.14 -9.33 -9.13
C VAL A 605 -41.20 -9.68 -10.62
N THR A 606 -42.34 -10.19 -11.10
CA THR A 606 -42.56 -10.54 -12.50
C THR A 606 -43.79 -9.85 -13.09
N ALA A 607 -43.84 -9.80 -14.41
CA ALA A 607 -45.10 -9.68 -15.14
C ALA A 607 -45.97 -10.93 -14.93
N CYS A 608 -47.23 -10.87 -15.39
CA CYS A 608 -48.09 -12.05 -15.46
C CYS A 608 -47.49 -13.09 -16.42
N GLN A 609 -47.31 -14.31 -15.93
CA GLN A 609 -46.76 -15.45 -16.64
C GLN A 609 -47.70 -16.65 -16.52
N LYS A 610 -47.55 -17.63 -17.41
CA LYS A 610 -48.33 -18.88 -17.42
C LYS A 610 -48.23 -19.64 -16.10
N ASN A 611 -49.36 -20.08 -15.56
CA ASN A 611 -49.44 -20.99 -14.41
C ASN A 611 -50.08 -22.35 -14.80
N ASP A 612 -50.15 -23.27 -13.85
CA ASP A 612 -50.68 -24.63 -14.06
C ASP A 612 -52.22 -24.71 -14.14
N GLN A 613 -52.95 -23.60 -13.95
CA GLN A 613 -54.41 -23.61 -13.98
C GLN A 613 -54.94 -23.64 -15.42
N THR A 614 -55.45 -24.80 -15.85
CA THR A 614 -56.00 -24.99 -17.20
C THR A 614 -57.52 -24.80 -17.26
N PHE A 615 -58.02 -24.22 -18.35
CA PHE A 615 -59.43 -24.05 -18.67
C PHE A 615 -59.76 -24.66 -20.03
N THR A 616 -60.52 -25.75 -20.05
CA THR A 616 -60.90 -26.47 -21.28
C THR A 616 -61.81 -25.64 -22.19
N HIS A 617 -61.53 -25.67 -23.49
CA HIS A 617 -62.33 -24.96 -24.50
C HIS A 617 -63.69 -25.64 -24.73
N SER A 618 -64.75 -24.83 -24.65
CA SER A 618 -66.10 -25.17 -25.09
C SER A 618 -66.35 -24.58 -26.48
N VAL A 619 -66.67 -25.45 -27.44
CA VAL A 619 -66.78 -25.11 -28.87
C VAL A 619 -68.24 -25.21 -29.33
N SER A 620 -68.75 -24.17 -29.99
CA SER A 620 -70.13 -24.11 -30.48
C SER A 620 -70.19 -23.64 -31.95
N PRO A 621 -70.95 -24.31 -32.85
CA PRO A 621 -71.09 -23.89 -34.24
C PRO A 621 -71.63 -22.46 -34.42
N ASN A 622 -70.90 -21.61 -35.15
CA ASN A 622 -71.33 -20.27 -35.51
C ASN A 622 -70.80 -19.88 -36.90
N GLY A 623 -71.71 -19.80 -37.87
CA GLY A 623 -71.40 -19.38 -39.25
C GLY A 623 -70.71 -20.43 -40.12
N TRP A 624 -70.42 -20.05 -41.37
CA TRP A 624 -69.85 -20.93 -42.39
C TRP A 624 -68.87 -20.18 -43.29
N LYS A 625 -67.78 -20.83 -43.67
CA LYS A 625 -66.83 -20.35 -44.69
C LYS A 625 -67.15 -21.01 -46.03
N TYR A 626 -67.65 -20.23 -46.98
CA TYR A 626 -68.06 -20.69 -48.32
C TYR A 626 -66.89 -20.74 -49.31
N ILE A 627 -66.78 -21.84 -50.06
CA ILE A 627 -65.82 -22.07 -51.14
C ILE A 627 -66.62 -22.34 -52.43
N ASP A 628 -67.35 -21.31 -52.89
CA ASP A 628 -68.28 -21.36 -54.04
C ASP A 628 -67.63 -21.78 -55.38
N SER A 629 -66.31 -21.55 -55.52
CA SER A 629 -65.47 -22.04 -56.62
C SER A 629 -65.51 -23.57 -56.73
N GLU A 630 -65.39 -24.26 -55.59
CA GLU A 630 -65.26 -25.71 -55.47
C GLU A 630 -66.57 -26.39 -55.05
N LEU A 631 -67.60 -25.60 -54.71
CA LEU A 631 -68.90 -26.05 -54.23
C LEU A 631 -68.80 -26.78 -52.89
N ARG A 632 -68.03 -26.20 -51.95
CA ARG A 632 -67.81 -26.72 -50.58
C ARG A 632 -67.92 -25.60 -49.55
N ALA A 633 -68.16 -25.94 -48.30
CA ALA A 633 -68.02 -25.02 -47.17
C ALA A 633 -67.44 -25.72 -45.94
N GLN A 634 -66.85 -24.94 -45.03
CA GLN A 634 -66.35 -25.39 -43.74
C GLN A 634 -67.18 -24.74 -42.62
N GLN A 635 -67.52 -25.52 -41.60
CA GLN A 635 -68.21 -25.04 -40.39
C GLN A 635 -67.28 -24.09 -39.63
N LEU A 636 -67.77 -22.90 -39.29
CA LEU A 636 -67.06 -22.00 -38.36
C LEU A 636 -67.62 -22.20 -36.95
N VAL A 637 -66.80 -21.91 -35.93
CA VAL A 637 -67.14 -22.14 -34.52
C VAL A 637 -66.78 -20.94 -33.66
N ASP A 638 -67.54 -20.72 -32.61
CA ASP A 638 -67.10 -19.91 -31.47
C ASP A 638 -66.41 -20.82 -30.46
N VAL A 639 -65.32 -20.34 -29.87
CA VAL A 639 -64.51 -21.02 -28.86
C VAL A 639 -64.58 -20.18 -27.58
N SER A 640 -64.86 -20.83 -26.45
CA SER A 640 -65.07 -20.18 -25.16
C SER A 640 -64.46 -20.98 -24.01
N ILE A 641 -64.25 -20.35 -22.86
CA ILE A 641 -63.85 -21.02 -21.60
C ILE A 641 -64.81 -20.65 -20.48
N ASN A 642 -64.93 -21.51 -19.47
CA ASN A 642 -65.62 -21.17 -18.23
C ASN A 642 -64.60 -20.87 -17.12
N VAL A 643 -64.64 -19.67 -16.56
CA VAL A 643 -63.83 -19.25 -15.42
C VAL A 643 -64.77 -18.88 -14.28
N ASN A 644 -64.65 -19.59 -13.16
CA ASN A 644 -65.46 -19.39 -11.94
C ASN A 644 -66.97 -19.30 -12.21
N GLY A 645 -67.49 -20.18 -13.08
CA GLY A 645 -68.91 -20.27 -13.45
C GLY A 645 -69.33 -19.35 -14.61
N LYS A 646 -68.52 -18.38 -15.01
CA LYS A 646 -68.83 -17.44 -16.11
C LYS A 646 -68.16 -17.89 -17.41
N THR A 647 -68.90 -17.82 -18.52
CA THR A 647 -68.37 -18.14 -19.85
C THR A 647 -67.79 -16.91 -20.53
N PHE A 648 -66.57 -17.04 -21.07
CA PHE A 648 -65.83 -16.00 -21.80
C PHE A 648 -65.53 -16.49 -23.22
N ALA A 649 -65.81 -15.68 -24.24
CA ALA A 649 -65.50 -16.00 -25.63
C ALA A 649 -64.03 -15.66 -25.94
N ILE A 650 -63.30 -16.62 -26.51
CA ILE A 650 -61.87 -16.53 -26.82
C ILE A 650 -61.63 -16.32 -28.32
N ALA A 651 -62.42 -16.97 -29.16
CA ALA A 651 -62.43 -16.75 -30.60
C ALA A 651 -63.86 -16.89 -31.13
N THR A 652 -64.23 -16.11 -32.15
CA THR A 652 -65.56 -16.16 -32.77
C THR A 652 -65.47 -16.33 -34.28
N SER A 653 -66.41 -17.10 -34.86
CA SER A 653 -66.37 -17.51 -36.28
C SER A 653 -65.02 -18.10 -36.72
N TYR A 654 -64.36 -18.82 -35.80
CA TYR A 654 -63.05 -19.44 -35.98
C TYR A 654 -63.13 -20.65 -36.91
N LEU A 655 -62.11 -20.83 -37.76
CA LEU A 655 -61.93 -22.03 -38.56
C LEU A 655 -60.92 -22.94 -37.86
N GLN A 656 -61.41 -23.96 -37.15
CA GLN A 656 -60.55 -24.92 -36.47
C GLN A 656 -59.67 -25.71 -37.46
N PRO A 657 -58.37 -25.93 -37.15
CA PRO A 657 -57.52 -26.80 -37.94
C PRO A 657 -58.14 -28.20 -38.10
N GLY A 658 -58.14 -28.73 -39.32
CA GLY A 658 -58.73 -30.03 -39.64
C GLY A 658 -60.25 -30.04 -39.86
N THR A 659 -60.95 -28.90 -39.79
CA THR A 659 -62.39 -28.83 -40.09
C THR A 659 -62.71 -29.37 -41.49
N SER A 660 -63.50 -30.45 -41.51
CA SER A 660 -63.97 -31.12 -42.73
C SER A 660 -64.76 -30.19 -43.65
N GLU A 661 -64.54 -30.36 -44.96
CA GLU A 661 -65.30 -29.65 -46.00
C GLU A 661 -66.57 -30.41 -46.36
N ILE A 662 -67.70 -29.71 -46.38
CA ILE A 662 -69.01 -30.25 -46.70
C ILE A 662 -69.43 -29.72 -48.08
N ALA A 663 -69.71 -30.63 -49.01
CA ALA A 663 -70.08 -30.30 -50.38
C ALA A 663 -71.50 -29.73 -50.51
N TYR A 664 -71.74 -28.90 -51.53
CA TYR A 664 -73.06 -28.34 -51.82
C TYR A 664 -73.95 -29.35 -52.55
N SER A 665 -75.22 -29.39 -52.17
CA SER A 665 -76.24 -30.19 -52.85
C SER A 665 -76.71 -29.50 -54.13
N PHE A 666 -76.60 -30.16 -55.29
CA PHE A 666 -77.18 -29.66 -56.53
C PHE A 666 -78.71 -29.77 -56.49
N VAL A 667 -79.41 -28.70 -56.86
CA VAL A 667 -80.88 -28.63 -56.82
C VAL A 667 -81.48 -28.73 -58.22
N ARG A 668 -81.10 -27.83 -59.13
CA ARG A 668 -81.67 -27.75 -60.49
C ARG A 668 -80.83 -26.89 -61.43
N ASN A 669 -81.05 -27.05 -62.73
CA ASN A 669 -80.74 -26.00 -63.70
C ASN A 669 -81.87 -24.95 -63.67
N GLN A 670 -81.54 -23.69 -63.93
CA GLN A 670 -82.52 -22.60 -64.08
C GLN A 670 -82.16 -21.74 -65.30
N ASP A 671 -83.11 -21.59 -66.22
CA ASP A 671 -82.99 -20.78 -67.44
C ASP A 671 -83.72 -19.46 -67.23
N ASN A 672 -82.97 -18.35 -67.12
CA ASN A 672 -83.54 -17.01 -66.96
C ASN A 672 -83.61 -16.29 -68.32
N PRO A 673 -84.77 -15.77 -68.77
CA PRO A 673 -84.90 -15.08 -70.06
C PRO A 673 -84.08 -13.80 -70.16
N ASP A 674 -83.39 -13.65 -71.29
CA ASP A 674 -82.66 -12.43 -71.67
C ASP A 674 -83.42 -11.68 -72.76
N TYR A 675 -84.39 -10.88 -72.33
CA TYR A 675 -85.18 -10.02 -73.22
C TYR A 675 -84.36 -8.89 -73.88
N SER A 676 -83.12 -8.64 -73.44
CA SER A 676 -82.22 -7.67 -74.09
C SER A 676 -81.57 -8.27 -75.35
N ALA A 677 -81.28 -9.57 -75.34
CA ALA A 677 -80.70 -10.32 -76.45
C ALA A 677 -81.75 -10.86 -77.46
N LYS A 678 -82.99 -10.35 -77.42
CA LYS A 678 -84.08 -10.85 -78.28
C LYS A 678 -83.86 -10.51 -79.76
N TYR A 679 -84.27 -11.40 -80.65
CA TYR A 679 -84.12 -11.27 -82.10
C TYR A 679 -85.38 -11.73 -82.85
N TYR A 680 -85.48 -11.39 -84.14
CA TYR A 680 -86.61 -11.81 -84.99
C TYR A 680 -86.16 -12.81 -86.06
N ASN A 681 -86.85 -13.94 -86.17
CA ASN A 681 -86.72 -14.86 -87.28
C ASN A 681 -87.95 -14.72 -88.21
N GLY A 682 -87.79 -13.95 -89.29
CA GLY A 682 -88.89 -13.57 -90.17
C GLY A 682 -89.93 -12.71 -89.44
N CYS A 683 -91.04 -13.33 -89.05
CA CYS A 683 -92.10 -12.69 -88.26
C CYS A 683 -92.05 -13.05 -86.77
N THR A 684 -91.30 -14.08 -86.38
CA THR A 684 -91.33 -14.65 -85.02
C THR A 684 -90.31 -14.01 -84.11
N GLU A 685 -90.72 -13.56 -82.93
CA GLU A 685 -89.82 -13.06 -81.88
C GLU A 685 -89.20 -14.23 -81.09
N MET A 686 -87.88 -14.19 -80.91
CA MET A 686 -87.09 -15.22 -80.22
C MET A 686 -86.29 -14.57 -79.08
N VAL A 687 -86.33 -15.16 -77.88
CA VAL A 687 -85.70 -14.64 -76.66
C VAL A 687 -84.72 -15.67 -76.10
N PRO A 688 -83.39 -15.44 -76.17
CA PRO A 688 -82.41 -16.30 -75.53
C PRO A 688 -82.62 -16.40 -74.01
N THR A 689 -82.09 -17.43 -73.38
CA THR A 689 -82.03 -17.57 -71.92
C THR A 689 -80.59 -17.80 -71.46
N ARG A 690 -80.27 -17.40 -70.23
CA ARG A 690 -78.99 -17.70 -69.57
C ARG A 690 -79.24 -18.79 -68.53
N ARG A 691 -78.45 -19.87 -68.56
CA ARG A 691 -78.58 -21.04 -67.67
C ARG A 691 -77.64 -20.91 -66.48
N SER A 692 -78.15 -21.12 -65.27
CA SER A 692 -77.34 -21.38 -64.08
C SER A 692 -77.68 -22.73 -63.45
N LYS A 693 -76.72 -23.27 -62.68
CA LYS A 693 -76.92 -24.39 -61.77
C LYS A 693 -77.16 -23.82 -60.37
N ILE A 694 -78.30 -24.18 -59.79
CA ILE A 694 -78.67 -23.81 -58.42
C ILE A 694 -78.20 -24.93 -57.49
N TYR A 695 -77.50 -24.53 -56.44
CA TYR A 695 -76.99 -25.37 -55.37
C TYR A 695 -77.53 -24.89 -54.02
N THR A 696 -77.74 -25.81 -53.09
CA THR A 696 -77.98 -25.52 -51.67
C THR A 696 -76.67 -25.73 -50.90
N ARG A 697 -76.25 -24.71 -50.17
CA ARG A 697 -75.12 -24.74 -49.24
C ARG A 697 -75.52 -25.44 -47.92
N PRO A 698 -74.57 -25.84 -47.06
CA PRO A 698 -74.88 -26.58 -45.82
C PRO A 698 -75.75 -25.81 -44.80
N ASP A 699 -75.78 -24.48 -44.85
CA ASP A 699 -76.64 -23.60 -44.04
C ASP A 699 -78.08 -23.49 -44.57
N GLY A 700 -78.39 -24.12 -45.71
CA GLY A 700 -79.65 -23.99 -46.42
C GLY A 700 -79.71 -22.80 -47.39
N SER A 701 -78.70 -21.91 -47.43
CA SER A 701 -78.64 -20.83 -48.42
C SER A 701 -78.46 -21.37 -49.85
N SER A 702 -78.79 -20.56 -50.86
CA SER A 702 -78.67 -20.97 -52.26
C SER A 702 -77.55 -20.23 -52.99
N TYR A 703 -76.82 -20.96 -53.83
CA TYR A 703 -75.77 -20.45 -54.71
C TYR A 703 -76.12 -20.73 -56.17
N SER A 704 -75.89 -19.75 -57.06
CA SER A 704 -76.25 -19.81 -58.48
C SER A 704 -74.98 -19.70 -59.34
N LYS A 705 -74.50 -20.84 -59.85
CA LYS A 705 -73.28 -20.92 -60.67
C LYS A 705 -73.66 -20.82 -62.16
N PRO A 706 -73.18 -19.82 -62.93
CA PRO A 706 -73.43 -19.74 -64.37
C PRO A 706 -72.99 -21.02 -65.10
N SER A 707 -73.79 -21.46 -66.08
CA SER A 707 -73.61 -22.74 -66.77
C SER A 707 -73.87 -22.63 -68.28
N GLY A 708 -73.71 -21.43 -68.86
CA GLY A 708 -73.84 -21.16 -70.29
C GLY A 708 -75.22 -20.64 -70.69
N ASN A 709 -75.59 -20.85 -71.96
CA ASN A 709 -76.90 -20.48 -72.50
C ASN A 709 -77.94 -21.57 -72.20
N GLY A 710 -79.19 -21.14 -72.01
CA GLY A 710 -80.33 -22.04 -71.85
C GLY A 710 -81.11 -22.24 -73.15
N THR A 711 -82.34 -22.75 -73.03
CA THR A 711 -83.25 -22.93 -74.16
C THR A 711 -83.87 -21.58 -74.59
N THR A 712 -83.75 -21.22 -75.88
CA THR A 712 -84.37 -20.02 -76.45
C THR A 712 -85.90 -20.14 -76.46
N ILE A 713 -86.60 -19.11 -75.99
CA ILE A 713 -88.06 -19.01 -75.95
C ILE A 713 -88.57 -18.42 -77.28
N ASN A 714 -89.63 -19.01 -77.83
CA ASN A 714 -90.38 -18.48 -78.97
C ASN A 714 -91.58 -17.66 -78.45
N ASN A 715 -91.68 -16.39 -78.85
CA ASN A 715 -92.70 -15.45 -78.39
C ASN A 715 -93.72 -15.06 -79.49
N GLY A 716 -93.78 -15.80 -80.61
CA GLY A 716 -94.84 -15.71 -81.62
C GLY A 716 -94.67 -14.65 -82.72
N ASP A 717 -95.60 -14.68 -83.70
CA ASP A 717 -95.67 -13.78 -84.87
C ASP A 717 -96.00 -12.33 -84.45
N LYS A 718 -95.21 -11.37 -84.95
CA LYS A 718 -95.36 -9.92 -84.72
C LYS A 718 -95.54 -9.10 -86.03
N CYS A 719 -95.82 -9.75 -87.18
CA CYS A 719 -95.99 -9.10 -88.49
C CYS A 719 -97.39 -8.53 -88.73
N THR A 720 -97.47 -7.27 -89.17
CA THR A 720 -98.74 -6.59 -89.51
C THR A 720 -99.06 -6.75 -91.00
N ARG A 721 -100.31 -7.06 -91.34
CA ARG A 721 -100.74 -7.40 -92.71
C ARG A 721 -102.00 -6.59 -93.07
N THR A 722 -101.99 -5.89 -94.21
CA THR A 722 -103.04 -4.92 -94.62
C THR A 722 -103.32 -4.99 -96.12
N VAL A 723 -104.51 -4.57 -96.57
CA VAL A 723 -104.88 -4.55 -98.01
C VAL A 723 -104.93 -3.10 -98.53
N GLN A 724 -104.55 -2.89 -99.78
CA GLN A 724 -104.64 -1.61 -100.51
C GLN A 724 -105.47 -1.79 -101.78
N THR A 725 -106.29 -0.79 -102.11
CA THR A 725 -107.16 -0.75 -103.30
C THR A 725 -106.75 0.36 -104.28
N ARG A 726 -107.16 0.25 -105.56
CA ARG A 726 -107.11 1.34 -106.56
C ARG A 726 -108.23 1.20 -107.61
N LYS A 727 -108.57 2.28 -108.32
CA LYS A 727 -109.59 2.32 -109.37
C LYS A 727 -109.09 3.02 -110.64
N LEU A 728 -109.43 2.48 -111.81
CA LEU A 728 -109.08 2.98 -113.15
C LEU A 728 -110.36 3.22 -113.98
N ASN A 729 -110.56 4.44 -114.46
CA ASN A 729 -111.87 4.90 -114.96
C ASN A 729 -112.08 4.75 -116.48
N ASN A 730 -113.34 4.63 -116.91
CA ASN A 730 -113.82 4.61 -118.31
C ASN A 730 -113.12 3.60 -119.24
N MET A 731 -112.56 2.51 -118.70
CA MET A 731 -111.76 1.52 -119.42
C MET A 731 -112.54 0.71 -120.48
N LYS A 732 -113.88 0.73 -120.46
CA LYS A 732 -114.76 0.27 -121.55
C LYS A 732 -115.98 1.19 -121.67
N ILE A 733 -116.62 1.24 -122.84
CA ILE A 733 -117.88 1.96 -123.07
C ILE A 733 -118.88 1.07 -123.83
N ASN A 734 -120.14 1.00 -123.40
CA ASN A 734 -121.24 0.46 -124.18
C ASN A 734 -122.13 1.60 -124.67
N LEU A 735 -122.60 1.54 -125.92
CA LEU A 735 -123.56 2.50 -126.47
C LEU A 735 -124.72 1.77 -127.14
N ALA A 736 -125.93 2.06 -126.70
CA ALA A 736 -127.20 1.65 -127.30
C ALA A 736 -127.91 2.91 -127.84
N VAL A 737 -127.85 3.11 -129.15
CA VAL A 737 -128.30 4.35 -129.82
C VAL A 737 -129.30 4.03 -130.93
N LYS A 738 -130.59 4.04 -130.57
CA LYS A 738 -131.72 3.80 -131.47
C LYS A 738 -132.29 5.13 -131.96
N GLY A 739 -132.28 5.34 -133.27
CA GLY A 739 -132.67 6.60 -133.92
C GLY A 739 -131.61 7.71 -133.84
N TYR A 740 -130.49 7.46 -133.15
CA TYR A 740 -129.37 8.39 -132.97
C TYR A 740 -128.08 7.86 -133.60
N SER A 741 -127.20 8.78 -133.97
CA SER A 741 -125.79 8.52 -134.27
C SER A 741 -124.92 9.12 -133.18
N ALA A 742 -123.85 8.44 -132.78
CA ALA A 742 -122.95 8.82 -131.69
C ALA A 742 -121.49 8.75 -132.13
N THR A 743 -120.75 9.84 -131.96
CA THR A 743 -119.29 9.87 -132.13
C THR A 743 -118.62 9.60 -130.79
N VAL A 744 -117.75 8.60 -130.76
CA VAL A 744 -117.04 8.11 -129.57
C VAL A 744 -115.54 8.24 -129.80
N ARG A 745 -114.80 8.62 -128.76
CA ARG A 745 -113.34 8.66 -128.71
C ARG A 745 -112.83 7.54 -127.81
N ASP A 746 -111.74 6.88 -128.22
CA ASP A 746 -111.00 5.94 -127.38
C ASP A 746 -109.81 6.60 -126.66
N GLY A 747 -109.15 5.87 -125.77
CA GLY A 747 -108.01 6.35 -124.98
C GLY A 747 -106.73 6.61 -125.81
N SER A 748 -106.73 6.27 -127.10
CA SER A 748 -105.70 6.71 -128.06
C SER A 748 -106.10 7.96 -128.85
N GLY A 749 -107.24 8.59 -128.51
CA GLY A 749 -107.72 9.82 -129.12
C GLY A 749 -108.53 9.62 -130.40
N LYS A 750 -108.55 8.41 -130.96
CA LYS A 750 -109.25 8.10 -132.22
C LYS A 750 -110.76 8.21 -132.04
N THR A 751 -111.41 8.97 -132.91
CA THR A 751 -112.87 9.06 -132.99
C THR A 751 -113.45 8.06 -134.00
N PHE A 752 -114.65 7.54 -133.71
CA PHE A 752 -115.45 6.71 -134.60
C PHE A 752 -116.94 6.97 -134.38
N ALA A 753 -117.74 6.87 -135.44
CA ALA A 753 -119.19 6.97 -135.37
C ALA A 753 -119.84 5.60 -135.09
N VAL A 754 -120.98 5.62 -134.38
CA VAL A 754 -121.79 4.47 -134.01
C VAL A 754 -123.25 4.83 -134.23
N SER A 755 -123.97 4.09 -135.08
CA SER A 755 -125.40 4.25 -135.27
C SER A 755 -126.04 2.90 -135.59
N ASN A 756 -127.25 2.66 -135.06
CA ASN A 756 -127.98 1.40 -135.23
C ASN A 756 -129.26 1.57 -136.07
N GLY A 757 -129.41 2.69 -136.78
CA GLY A 757 -130.65 3.07 -137.42
C GLY A 757 -131.81 3.11 -136.41
N CYS A 758 -132.97 2.56 -136.77
CA CYS A 758 -134.09 2.39 -135.84
C CYS A 758 -134.12 1.03 -135.11
N GLY A 759 -133.06 0.22 -135.22
CA GLY A 759 -132.94 -1.07 -134.54
C GLY A 759 -132.65 -0.94 -133.04
N SER A 760 -133.18 -1.87 -132.24
CA SER A 760 -132.84 -2.03 -130.84
C SER A 760 -131.55 -2.84 -130.67
N GLY A 761 -130.59 -2.28 -129.94
CA GLY A 761 -129.31 -2.95 -129.64
C GLY A 761 -128.25 -1.97 -129.15
N GLY A 762 -127.18 -2.49 -128.55
CA GLY A 762 -126.06 -1.69 -128.07
C GLY A 762 -124.74 -2.46 -128.08
N LYS A 763 -123.64 -1.75 -128.36
CA LYS A 763 -122.32 -2.34 -128.60
C LYS A 763 -121.30 -1.87 -127.58
N THR A 764 -120.60 -2.83 -126.96
CA THR A 764 -119.48 -2.56 -126.05
C THR A 764 -118.18 -2.43 -126.84
N TYR A 765 -117.47 -1.33 -126.62
CA TYR A 765 -116.11 -1.08 -127.05
C TYR A 765 -115.20 -1.26 -125.84
N SER A 766 -114.27 -2.20 -125.96
CA SER A 766 -113.30 -2.57 -124.94
C SER A 766 -111.95 -2.80 -125.60
N GLY A 767 -110.89 -2.25 -125.00
CA GLY A 767 -109.58 -2.14 -125.62
C GLY A 767 -108.82 -0.98 -124.98
N LYS A 768 -108.33 -0.04 -125.78
CA LYS A 768 -107.66 1.18 -125.28
C LYS A 768 -108.69 2.17 -124.70
N GLY A 769 -109.08 1.98 -123.44
CA GLY A 769 -109.65 3.05 -122.63
C GLY A 769 -108.60 4.07 -122.18
N PRO A 770 -108.99 5.21 -121.58
CA PRO A 770 -110.35 5.59 -121.23
C PRO A 770 -111.16 6.05 -122.46
N TYR A 771 -112.39 5.55 -122.59
CA TYR A 771 -113.32 5.96 -123.64
C TYR A 771 -114.13 7.20 -123.23
N SER A 772 -114.61 7.97 -124.20
CA SER A 772 -115.52 9.10 -124.00
C SER A 772 -116.47 9.31 -125.19
N LEU A 773 -117.70 9.72 -124.90
CA LEU A 773 -118.63 10.23 -125.91
C LEU A 773 -118.23 11.66 -126.32
N VAL A 774 -118.22 11.94 -127.62
CA VAL A 774 -117.81 13.26 -128.18
C VAL A 774 -119.00 14.08 -128.67
N GLY A 775 -120.05 13.43 -129.18
CA GLY A 775 -121.25 14.11 -129.65
C GLY A 775 -122.26 13.15 -130.26
N GLN A 776 -123.53 13.58 -130.35
CA GLN A 776 -124.64 12.78 -130.84
C GLN A 776 -125.60 13.61 -131.71
N SER A 777 -126.25 12.96 -132.68
CA SER A 777 -127.23 13.56 -133.59
C SER A 777 -128.43 12.64 -133.83
N GLY A 778 -129.60 13.25 -133.95
CA GLY A 778 -130.90 12.56 -134.04
C GLY A 778 -131.98 13.26 -133.19
N PRO A 779 -133.20 12.72 -133.15
CA PRO A 779 -133.61 11.45 -133.75
C PRO A 779 -133.86 11.55 -135.26
N ALA A 780 -133.69 10.43 -135.97
CA ALA A 780 -134.07 10.32 -137.38
C ALA A 780 -135.61 10.35 -137.57
N ALA A 781 -136.07 11.04 -138.61
CA ALA A 781 -137.50 11.11 -138.95
C ALA A 781 -138.05 9.71 -139.32
N GLY A 782 -139.28 9.41 -138.86
CA GLY A 782 -139.92 8.10 -139.01
C GLY A 782 -139.54 7.06 -137.94
N CYS A 783 -138.69 7.41 -136.98
CA CYS A 783 -138.20 6.48 -135.96
C CYS A 783 -139.06 6.51 -134.67
N ASN A 784 -140.03 5.60 -134.54
CA ASN A 784 -140.89 5.56 -133.35
C ASN A 784 -140.11 5.11 -132.09
N HIS A 785 -140.22 5.92 -131.02
CA HIS A 785 -139.50 5.79 -129.74
C HIS A 785 -137.98 5.62 -129.91
N PRO A 786 -137.25 6.69 -130.28
CA PRO A 786 -135.78 6.69 -130.26
C PRO A 786 -135.28 6.69 -128.80
N SER A 787 -134.10 6.12 -128.56
CA SER A 787 -133.49 6.05 -127.22
C SER A 787 -131.96 5.98 -127.31
N ASN A 788 -131.29 6.38 -126.24
CA ASN A 788 -129.87 6.70 -126.24
C ASN A 788 -129.25 6.46 -124.87
N LYS A 789 -128.61 5.31 -124.69
CA LYS A 789 -128.02 4.88 -123.42
C LYS A 789 -126.54 4.56 -123.58
N VAL A 790 -125.72 5.17 -122.74
CA VAL A 790 -124.26 4.99 -122.70
C VAL A 790 -123.84 4.46 -121.34
N ILE A 791 -122.92 3.49 -121.28
CA ILE A 791 -122.43 2.89 -120.03
C ILE A 791 -120.90 2.82 -120.05
N TYR A 792 -120.25 3.53 -119.14
CA TYR A 792 -118.82 3.42 -118.87
C TYR A 792 -118.54 2.32 -117.84
N TYR A 793 -117.42 1.61 -118.00
CA TYR A 793 -116.95 0.59 -117.07
C TYR A 793 -115.56 0.97 -116.53
N HIS A 794 -115.41 0.93 -115.22
CA HIS A 794 -114.20 1.22 -114.46
C HIS A 794 -113.67 -0.07 -113.81
N GLN A 795 -112.36 -0.22 -113.70
CA GLN A 795 -111.68 -1.39 -113.13
C GLN A 795 -111.21 -1.09 -111.69
N ASN A 796 -111.39 -2.03 -110.76
CA ASN A 796 -110.90 -1.93 -109.38
C ASN A 796 -109.87 -3.05 -109.10
N ASP A 797 -108.70 -2.71 -108.57
CA ASP A 797 -107.64 -3.67 -108.22
C ASP A 797 -107.26 -3.60 -106.73
N GLU A 798 -106.73 -4.70 -106.18
CA GLU A 798 -106.23 -4.83 -104.81
C GLU A 798 -104.82 -5.44 -104.73
N ARG A 799 -104.13 -5.22 -103.60
CA ARG A 799 -102.92 -5.95 -103.19
C ARG A 799 -102.76 -5.98 -101.66
N THR A 800 -102.04 -6.98 -101.14
CA THR A 800 -101.64 -7.06 -99.73
C THR A 800 -100.28 -6.40 -99.51
N LYS A 801 -100.15 -5.68 -98.39
CA LYS A 801 -98.93 -5.12 -97.79
C LYS A 801 -98.63 -5.88 -96.50
N VAL A 802 -97.42 -6.40 -96.35
CA VAL A 802 -96.90 -6.98 -95.10
C VAL A 802 -95.81 -6.07 -94.55
N THR A 803 -95.91 -5.70 -93.28
CA THR A 803 -94.88 -4.98 -92.52
C THR A 803 -94.27 -5.92 -91.49
N TYR A 804 -92.96 -6.08 -91.53
CA TYR A 804 -92.18 -6.91 -90.59
C TYR A 804 -91.82 -6.10 -89.32
N PRO A 805 -91.49 -6.76 -88.19
CA PRO A 805 -91.10 -6.08 -86.95
C PRO A 805 -89.87 -5.18 -87.10
N THR A 806 -89.01 -5.47 -88.09
CA THR A 806 -87.84 -4.67 -88.47
C THR A 806 -88.16 -3.42 -89.30
N GLY A 807 -89.44 -3.10 -89.51
CA GLY A 807 -89.89 -1.98 -90.34
C GLY A 807 -89.90 -2.24 -91.85
N ASN A 808 -89.25 -3.30 -92.32
CA ASN A 808 -89.28 -3.73 -93.72
C ASN A 808 -90.71 -4.00 -94.20
N VAL A 809 -90.99 -3.72 -95.47
CA VAL A 809 -92.31 -3.89 -96.08
C VAL A 809 -92.20 -4.67 -97.40
N THR A 810 -93.05 -5.67 -97.57
CA THR A 810 -93.28 -6.36 -98.86
C THR A 810 -94.70 -6.14 -99.36
N TYR A 811 -94.87 -6.15 -100.68
CA TYR A 811 -96.16 -5.98 -101.35
C TYR A 811 -96.39 -7.13 -102.32
N SER A 812 -97.63 -7.61 -102.43
CA SER A 812 -98.06 -8.47 -103.54
C SER A 812 -98.32 -7.64 -104.80
N SER A 813 -98.46 -8.32 -105.94
CA SER A 813 -98.90 -7.72 -107.20
C SER A 813 -100.34 -7.20 -107.11
N TRP A 814 -100.66 -6.18 -107.92
CA TRP A 814 -102.03 -5.70 -108.09
C TRP A 814 -102.86 -6.71 -108.87
N LYS A 815 -104.03 -7.09 -108.33
CA LYS A 815 -104.99 -8.01 -108.95
C LYS A 815 -106.34 -7.32 -109.10
N THR A 816 -106.95 -7.36 -110.28
CA THR A 816 -108.32 -6.88 -110.49
C THR A 816 -109.31 -7.73 -109.68
N VAL A 817 -110.11 -7.07 -108.85
CA VAL A 817 -111.11 -7.71 -107.97
C VAL A 817 -112.55 -7.44 -108.42
N SER A 818 -112.82 -6.30 -109.06
CA SER A 818 -114.15 -5.97 -109.57
C SER A 818 -114.13 -4.95 -110.71
N TRP A 819 -115.27 -4.80 -111.37
CA TRP A 819 -115.55 -3.70 -112.29
C TRP A 819 -116.81 -2.97 -111.81
N SER A 820 -116.83 -1.65 -111.94
CA SER A 820 -117.97 -0.79 -111.57
C SER A 820 -118.43 0.04 -112.78
N THR A 821 -119.70 0.45 -112.84
CA THR A 821 -120.28 1.11 -114.02
C THR A 821 -120.84 2.49 -113.74
N THR A 822 -120.94 3.32 -114.78
CA THR A 822 -121.65 4.61 -114.76
C THR A 822 -122.49 4.72 -116.02
N VAL A 823 -123.78 5.03 -115.88
CA VAL A 823 -124.77 5.06 -116.96
C VAL A 823 -125.19 6.51 -117.23
N THR A 824 -125.31 6.90 -118.51
CA THR A 824 -125.75 8.23 -118.94
C THR A 824 -126.66 8.12 -120.16
N GLY A 825 -127.79 8.82 -120.16
CA GLY A 825 -128.77 8.84 -121.25
C GLY A 825 -130.02 7.98 -121.00
N SER A 826 -131.06 8.21 -121.80
CA SER A 826 -132.45 7.71 -121.66
C SER A 826 -132.78 6.61 -122.67
#